data_AF-A0A661JJP0-F1
#
_entry.id   AF-A0A661JJP0-F1
#
_cell.length_a   1.000
_cell.length_b   1.000
_cell.length_c   1.000
_cell.angle_alpha   90.00
_cell.angle_beta   90.00
_cell.angle_gamma   90.00
#
_symmetry.space_group_name_H-M   'P 1'
#
loop_
_entity.id
_entity.type
_entity.pdbx_description
1 polymer ?
#
loop_
_entity_poly.entity_id
_entity_poly.type
_entity_poly.pdbx_seq_one_letter_code
_entity_poly.pdbx_strand_id
1 'polypeptide(L)'
;MSRETTFDLNVGVGYSTDPDSHRAGVEAVSEAIRSSGDPAITFLFTTECYDQRAVWRSVKTAIGDSKLVGVCAGGIIVGNSVLKEGVCVLTLSGAGLRVASSLQAGLSKDPRGTGQRVAKDLLSSDITKGVTFVFPDGFATDVFGALRGLYNVMGPDFKYLGGGAGDNLKLFRTYQFGDDGVASDALAAALIDGLSITTAIASGWKPRGEPLIITKAKGKTVFEINGLPAFEVYSKLLGGVSPKHFPEYGLRHPLGFPDIWGNYIIRDPWRINPDGSIQFVSEVPEGAVGHVMTYSRELIVQSTARAVRKAVGGTRPKFVLVFDCVSRYLLMGPAFLTELQKIREAIGQETPLVGILTFGEIGPHGDAPFFHNKTLVLAVANTSSGAGATDCSALPDVDHIDMVTGELSALHEIACIGHDGKNHPTEEILEEAMSRTVRLFGLSRYALFLGPENQRRPVSLWGFRQSTEALKCLSEESRPEAFRFDLGGDGHLGVLYFEKMYPLRSRERRLYELFARQVEEILVAQRRQRERQKIFEELRESESRFRALVEQSLVGVYMTDGNYFLYVNDAFARMCEYSSKELESKAPIDLVHPDDRTTVCSLIRKGLRGEAHVVHFPFRIITRNGRIMHCETFARTLNIGGRKTIIGSVVDRTEQERLEEQVRRGQKMEA
;
A
#
# COMPACT_ATOMS: atom_id res chain seq x y z
N MET A 1 -40.36 17.66 4.90
CA MET A 1 -41.03 16.44 5.40
C MET A 1 -41.05 15.41 4.28
N SER A 2 -39.99 14.62 4.13
CA SER A 2 -39.96 13.47 3.22
C SER A 2 -40.83 12.37 3.83
N ARG A 3 -41.81 11.86 3.08
CA ARG A 3 -42.61 10.70 3.50
C ARG A 3 -41.66 9.54 3.81
N GLU A 4 -41.72 9.03 5.04
CA GLU A 4 -41.08 7.76 5.40
C GLU A 4 -41.69 6.66 4.54
N THR A 5 -40.95 6.19 3.53
CA THR A 5 -41.29 4.94 2.83
C THR A 5 -40.90 3.78 3.74
N THR A 6 -41.86 3.29 4.52
CA THR A 6 -41.80 1.97 5.15
C THR A 6 -41.86 0.91 4.06
N PHE A 7 -40.73 0.25 3.78
CA PHE A 7 -40.72 -0.92 2.91
C PHE A 7 -41.30 -2.11 3.67
N ASP A 8 -42.34 -2.73 3.13
CA ASP A 8 -42.91 -3.96 3.69
C ASP A 8 -42.00 -5.14 3.32
N LEU A 9 -40.98 -5.35 4.15
CA LEU A 9 -40.01 -6.44 4.01
C LEU A 9 -40.54 -7.69 4.72
N ASN A 10 -40.74 -8.76 3.96
CA ASN A 10 -40.98 -10.10 4.48
C ASN A 10 -39.69 -10.91 4.46
N VAL A 11 -39.49 -11.66 5.53
CA VAL A 11 -38.27 -12.45 5.75
C VAL A 11 -38.67 -13.88 5.99
N GLY A 12 -38.02 -14.80 5.31
CA GLY A 12 -38.19 -16.23 5.50
C GLY A 12 -36.87 -16.88 5.86
N VAL A 13 -36.89 -17.80 6.82
CA VAL A 13 -35.74 -18.60 7.21
C VAL A 13 -36.18 -20.06 7.23
N GLY A 14 -35.38 -20.92 6.62
CA GLY A 14 -35.55 -22.37 6.72
C GLY A 14 -34.20 -23.05 6.81
N TYR A 15 -34.16 -24.21 7.44
CA TYR A 15 -32.94 -25.00 7.55
C TYR A 15 -33.24 -26.50 7.59
N SER A 16 -32.27 -27.30 7.18
CA SER A 16 -32.36 -28.76 7.23
C SER A 16 -31.03 -29.38 7.63
N THR A 17 -31.13 -30.50 8.34
CA THR A 17 -30.01 -31.39 8.67
C THR A 17 -30.22 -32.78 8.05
N ASP A 18 -31.08 -32.91 7.03
CA ASP A 18 -31.21 -34.16 6.29
C ASP A 18 -29.85 -34.50 5.65
N PRO A 19 -29.39 -35.77 5.71
CA PRO A 19 -28.10 -36.15 5.13
C PRO A 19 -28.10 -36.16 3.60
N ASP A 20 -29.26 -36.24 2.94
CA ASP A 20 -29.38 -36.14 1.49
C ASP A 20 -29.32 -34.67 1.06
N SER A 21 -28.38 -34.37 0.17
CA SER A 21 -28.11 -32.99 -0.25
C SER A 21 -29.26 -32.35 -1.03
N HIS A 22 -29.99 -33.14 -1.82
CA HIS A 22 -31.12 -32.60 -2.56
C HIS A 22 -32.29 -32.29 -1.62
N ARG A 23 -32.67 -33.25 -0.77
CA ARG A 23 -33.76 -33.10 0.21
C ARG A 23 -33.49 -31.97 1.20
N ALA A 24 -32.26 -31.88 1.74
CA ALA A 24 -31.89 -30.80 2.63
C ALA A 24 -32.10 -29.41 2.01
N GLY A 25 -31.71 -29.25 0.74
CA GLY A 25 -31.98 -28.01 0.01
C GLY A 25 -33.46 -27.73 -0.21
N VAL A 26 -34.25 -28.74 -0.59
CA VAL A 26 -35.72 -28.61 -0.78
C VAL A 26 -36.43 -28.24 0.52
N GLU A 27 -36.09 -28.88 1.63
CA GLU A 27 -36.70 -28.61 2.94
C GLU A 27 -36.41 -27.18 3.40
N ALA A 28 -35.13 -26.78 3.38
CA ALA A 28 -34.71 -25.46 3.83
C ALA A 28 -35.34 -24.33 2.99
N VAL A 29 -35.35 -24.46 1.66
CA VAL A 29 -35.93 -23.43 0.78
C VAL A 29 -37.46 -23.37 0.89
N SER A 30 -38.13 -24.52 1.02
CA SER A 30 -39.60 -24.57 1.13
C SER A 30 -40.10 -23.89 2.40
N GLU A 31 -39.38 -24.06 3.52
CA GLU A 31 -39.70 -23.37 4.78
C GLU A 31 -39.45 -21.85 4.68
N ALA A 32 -38.35 -21.43 4.06
CA ALA A 32 -38.05 -20.02 3.85
C ALA A 32 -39.10 -19.33 2.95
N ILE A 33 -39.43 -19.93 1.81
CA ILE A 33 -40.46 -19.42 0.88
C ILE A 33 -41.83 -19.36 1.55
N ARG A 34 -42.21 -20.36 2.35
CA ARG A 34 -43.50 -20.37 3.06
C ARG A 34 -43.73 -19.10 3.90
N SER A 35 -42.67 -18.57 4.49
CA SER A 35 -42.74 -17.37 5.35
C SER A 35 -42.57 -16.07 4.57
N SER A 36 -41.77 -16.07 3.51
CA SER A 36 -41.43 -14.86 2.74
C SER A 36 -42.31 -14.63 1.51
N GLY A 37 -43.02 -15.64 0.99
CA GLY A 37 -43.68 -15.56 -0.30
C GLY A 37 -42.67 -15.63 -1.45
N ASP A 38 -42.83 -14.77 -2.46
CA ASP A 38 -41.97 -14.73 -3.66
C ASP A 38 -40.71 -13.89 -3.41
N PRO A 39 -39.51 -14.51 -3.27
CA PRO A 39 -38.32 -13.79 -2.86
C PRO A 39 -37.68 -13.02 -4.02
N ALA A 40 -37.25 -11.79 -3.74
CA ALA A 40 -36.36 -11.05 -4.64
C ALA A 40 -34.93 -11.59 -4.56
N ILE A 41 -34.49 -11.95 -3.35
CA ILE A 41 -33.15 -12.49 -3.10
C ILE A 41 -33.16 -13.61 -2.06
N THR A 42 -32.26 -14.55 -2.24
CA THR A 42 -32.05 -15.75 -1.44
C THR A 42 -30.57 -15.86 -1.04
N PHE A 43 -30.33 -15.95 0.27
CA PHE A 43 -29.04 -16.30 0.85
C PHE A 43 -29.00 -17.80 1.10
N LEU A 44 -27.97 -18.48 0.58
CA LEU A 44 -27.75 -19.91 0.77
C LEU A 44 -26.48 -20.16 1.60
N PHE A 45 -26.64 -20.81 2.74
CA PHE A 45 -25.53 -21.25 3.59
C PHE A 45 -25.53 -22.77 3.71
N THR A 46 -24.37 -23.38 3.51
CA THR A 46 -24.19 -24.82 3.59
C THR A 46 -22.96 -25.16 4.43
N THR A 47 -22.87 -26.41 4.86
CA THR A 47 -21.63 -27.02 5.37
C THR A 47 -21.03 -27.94 4.31
N GLU A 48 -19.76 -28.26 4.47
CA GLU A 48 -18.91 -28.97 3.51
C GLU A 48 -19.31 -30.43 3.27
N CYS A 49 -20.06 -31.04 4.19
CA CYS A 49 -20.52 -32.43 4.08
C CYS A 49 -21.55 -32.65 2.96
N TYR A 50 -22.16 -31.58 2.45
CA TYR A 50 -23.14 -31.64 1.37
C TYR A 50 -22.52 -31.62 -0.03
N ASP A 51 -23.20 -32.21 -1.01
CA ASP A 51 -22.96 -31.88 -2.41
C ASP A 51 -23.50 -30.48 -2.70
N GLN A 52 -22.57 -29.54 -2.74
CA GLN A 52 -22.83 -28.11 -2.91
C GLN A 52 -23.63 -27.81 -4.18
N ARG A 53 -23.41 -28.57 -5.27
CA ARG A 53 -24.15 -28.39 -6.53
C ARG A 53 -25.54 -28.99 -6.45
N ALA A 54 -25.72 -30.11 -5.75
CA ALA A 54 -27.03 -30.71 -5.55
C ALA A 54 -27.94 -29.79 -4.71
N VAL A 55 -27.41 -29.23 -3.61
CA VAL A 55 -28.13 -28.25 -2.78
C VAL A 55 -28.45 -26.99 -3.60
N TRP A 56 -27.46 -26.42 -4.30
CA TRP A 56 -27.68 -25.22 -5.11
C TRP A 56 -28.77 -25.45 -6.17
N ARG A 57 -28.78 -26.60 -6.87
CA ARG A 57 -29.81 -26.91 -7.88
C ARG A 57 -31.20 -27.01 -7.27
N SER A 58 -31.36 -27.68 -6.14
CA SER A 58 -32.67 -27.84 -5.52
C SER A 58 -33.22 -26.50 -5.02
N VAL A 59 -32.37 -25.67 -4.41
CA VAL A 59 -32.73 -24.31 -3.98
C VAL A 59 -33.04 -23.42 -5.18
N LYS A 60 -32.17 -23.38 -6.20
CA LYS A 60 -32.36 -22.53 -7.38
C LYS A 60 -33.63 -22.88 -8.16
N THR A 61 -33.99 -24.17 -8.22
CA THR A 61 -35.24 -24.63 -8.83
C THR A 61 -36.47 -24.11 -8.09
N ALA A 62 -36.43 -24.08 -6.75
CA ALA A 62 -37.57 -23.67 -5.94
C ALA A 62 -37.78 -22.14 -5.90
N ILE A 63 -36.71 -21.35 -5.93
CA ILE A 63 -36.78 -19.88 -5.86
C ILE A 63 -37.05 -19.19 -7.22
N GLY A 64 -37.00 -19.93 -8.33
CA GLY A 64 -37.20 -19.40 -9.68
C GLY A 64 -36.24 -18.25 -10.03
N ASP A 65 -36.82 -17.10 -10.37
CA ASP A 65 -36.10 -15.91 -10.84
C ASP A 65 -35.42 -15.10 -9.72
N SER A 66 -35.65 -15.47 -8.45
CA SER A 66 -34.96 -14.88 -7.30
C SER A 66 -33.44 -14.92 -7.48
N LYS A 67 -32.79 -13.82 -7.09
CA LYS A 67 -31.34 -13.72 -7.02
C LYS A 67 -30.81 -14.62 -5.92
N LEU A 68 -29.68 -15.28 -6.16
CA LEU A 68 -29.04 -16.18 -5.20
C LEU A 68 -27.61 -15.70 -4.92
N VAL A 69 -27.27 -15.65 -3.64
CA VAL A 69 -25.90 -15.47 -3.17
C VAL A 69 -25.66 -16.38 -1.98
N GLY A 70 -24.45 -16.87 -1.80
CA GLY A 70 -24.20 -17.71 -0.64
C GLY A 70 -22.80 -18.29 -0.57
N VAL A 71 -22.60 -19.12 0.45
CA VAL A 71 -21.29 -19.70 0.74
C VAL A 71 -21.40 -21.00 1.52
N CYS A 72 -20.43 -21.89 1.29
CA CYS A 72 -20.11 -22.96 2.23
C CYS A 72 -19.36 -22.35 3.43
N ALA A 73 -19.82 -22.66 4.64
CA ALA A 73 -19.37 -22.01 5.88
C ALA A 73 -18.58 -22.97 6.79
N GLY A 74 -17.97 -22.41 7.84
CA GLY A 74 -17.38 -23.16 8.96
C GLY A 74 -18.42 -23.77 9.93
N GLY A 75 -19.70 -23.46 9.71
CA GLY A 75 -20.84 -23.78 10.56
C GLY A 75 -21.93 -22.74 10.35
N ILE A 76 -23.19 -23.08 10.62
CA ILE A 76 -24.34 -22.20 10.37
C ILE A 76 -24.98 -21.83 11.70
N ILE A 77 -25.15 -20.54 11.95
CA ILE A 77 -25.83 -20.01 13.13
C ILE A 77 -27.32 -19.91 12.79
N VAL A 78 -28.17 -20.57 13.58
CA VAL A 78 -29.63 -20.46 13.47
C VAL A 78 -30.20 -20.34 14.87
N GLY A 79 -30.90 -19.24 15.14
CA GLY A 79 -31.44 -19.03 16.49
C GLY A 79 -30.31 -18.96 17.52
N ASN A 80 -30.41 -19.77 18.58
CA ASN A 80 -29.40 -19.83 19.64
C ASN A 80 -28.50 -21.08 19.48
N SER A 81 -28.38 -21.60 18.26
CA SER A 81 -27.69 -22.85 17.96
C SER A 81 -26.71 -22.68 16.80
N VAL A 82 -25.75 -23.59 16.72
CA VAL A 82 -24.82 -23.71 15.60
C VAL A 82 -24.96 -25.10 14.99
N LEU A 83 -25.37 -25.17 13.73
CA LEU A 83 -25.39 -26.38 12.92
C LEU A 83 -23.98 -26.63 12.38
N LYS A 84 -23.39 -27.76 12.77
CA LYS A 84 -22.11 -28.24 12.21
C LYS A 84 -22.28 -28.96 10.88
N GLU A 85 -23.46 -29.49 10.66
CA GLU A 85 -23.88 -30.12 9.42
C GLU A 85 -25.30 -29.60 9.14
N GLY A 86 -25.44 -28.78 8.10
CA GLY A 86 -26.77 -28.36 7.66
C GLY A 86 -26.76 -27.50 6.40
N VAL A 87 -27.97 -27.24 5.92
CA VAL A 87 -28.29 -26.26 4.89
C VAL A 87 -29.23 -25.23 5.51
N CYS A 88 -28.99 -23.94 5.28
CA CYS A 88 -29.87 -22.86 5.69
C CYS A 88 -30.12 -21.90 4.55
N VAL A 89 -31.36 -21.47 4.42
CA VAL A 89 -31.83 -20.54 3.41
C VAL A 89 -32.51 -19.36 4.11
N LEU A 90 -32.07 -18.15 3.77
CA LEU A 90 -32.74 -16.90 4.15
C LEU A 90 -33.27 -16.23 2.88
N THR A 91 -34.55 -15.92 2.84
CA THR A 91 -35.21 -15.26 1.70
C THR A 91 -35.76 -13.90 2.10
N LEU A 92 -35.61 -12.93 1.21
CA LEU A 92 -36.14 -11.58 1.38
C LEU A 92 -37.10 -11.26 0.22
N SER A 93 -38.30 -10.80 0.56
CA SER A 93 -39.28 -10.28 -0.40
C SER A 93 -39.83 -8.93 0.08
N GLY A 94 -40.36 -8.14 -0.84
CA GLY A 94 -40.96 -6.86 -0.53
C GLY A 94 -41.05 -5.96 -1.75
N ALA A 95 -42.14 -5.21 -1.86
CA ALA A 95 -42.33 -4.27 -2.94
C ALA A 95 -41.25 -3.17 -2.87
N GLY A 96 -40.41 -3.08 -3.90
CA GLY A 96 -39.37 -2.04 -4.01
C GLY A 96 -37.94 -2.49 -3.70
N LEU A 97 -37.71 -3.77 -3.38
CA LEU A 97 -36.35 -4.31 -3.37
C LEU A 97 -35.79 -4.36 -4.79
N ARG A 98 -34.62 -3.76 -4.99
CA ARG A 98 -33.84 -3.93 -6.23
C ARG A 98 -32.58 -4.68 -5.88
N VAL A 99 -32.30 -5.75 -6.62
CA VAL A 99 -31.25 -6.70 -6.27
C VAL A 99 -30.40 -7.05 -7.48
N ALA A 100 -29.11 -7.22 -7.24
CA ALA A 100 -28.17 -7.80 -8.18
C ALA A 100 -27.26 -8.77 -7.44
N SER A 101 -26.77 -9.79 -8.13
CA SER A 101 -25.81 -10.76 -7.62
C SER A 101 -24.71 -10.97 -8.65
N SER A 102 -23.56 -11.44 -8.19
CA SER A 102 -22.42 -11.74 -9.04
C SER A 102 -21.59 -12.85 -8.41
N LEU A 103 -21.04 -13.73 -9.25
CA LEU A 103 -20.09 -14.77 -8.87
C LEU A 103 -18.92 -14.79 -9.84
N GLN A 104 -17.72 -14.46 -9.37
CA GLN A 104 -16.51 -14.40 -10.19
C GLN A 104 -15.42 -15.31 -9.63
N ALA A 105 -14.95 -16.26 -10.43
CA ALA A 105 -13.85 -17.16 -10.07
C ALA A 105 -12.46 -16.54 -10.35
N GLY A 106 -11.41 -17.21 -9.88
CA GLY A 106 -10.02 -16.79 -10.06
C GLY A 106 -9.56 -15.73 -9.06
N LEU A 107 -10.14 -15.73 -7.86
CA LEU A 107 -9.88 -14.74 -6.82
C LEU A 107 -8.40 -14.72 -6.43
N SER A 108 -7.76 -15.88 -6.26
CA SER A 108 -6.33 -15.96 -5.90
C SER A 108 -5.40 -15.53 -7.03
N LYS A 109 -5.84 -15.61 -8.30
CA LYS A 109 -5.04 -15.23 -9.47
C LYS A 109 -5.00 -13.72 -9.68
N ASP A 110 -6.15 -13.08 -9.56
CA ASP A 110 -6.31 -11.65 -9.79
C ASP A 110 -7.33 -11.07 -8.78
N PRO A 111 -6.91 -10.87 -7.52
CA PRO A 111 -7.85 -10.49 -6.47
C PRO A 111 -8.51 -9.14 -6.77
N ARG A 112 -7.69 -8.13 -7.07
CA ARG A 112 -8.15 -6.78 -7.38
C ARG A 112 -9.06 -6.75 -8.61
N GLY A 113 -8.67 -7.38 -9.71
CA GLY A 113 -9.50 -7.40 -10.91
C GLY A 113 -10.76 -8.25 -10.73
N THR A 114 -10.74 -9.31 -9.90
CA THR A 114 -11.96 -10.06 -9.52
C THR A 114 -12.95 -9.16 -8.81
N GLY A 115 -12.49 -8.38 -7.81
CA GLY A 115 -13.33 -7.39 -7.13
C GLY A 115 -13.92 -6.35 -8.10
N GLN A 116 -13.12 -5.87 -9.07
CA GLN A 116 -13.60 -4.94 -10.09
C GLN A 116 -14.65 -5.55 -11.02
N ARG A 117 -14.50 -6.82 -11.42
CA ARG A 117 -15.49 -7.52 -12.25
C ARG A 117 -16.81 -7.69 -11.50
N VAL A 118 -16.75 -8.15 -10.25
CA VAL A 118 -17.93 -8.25 -9.38
C VAL A 118 -18.64 -6.91 -9.25
N ALA A 119 -17.92 -5.82 -9.00
CA ALA A 119 -18.53 -4.49 -8.90
C ALA A 119 -19.21 -4.05 -10.20
N LYS A 120 -18.59 -4.31 -11.37
CA LYS A 120 -19.17 -3.96 -12.67
C LYS A 120 -20.45 -4.75 -12.94
N ASP A 121 -20.47 -6.04 -12.62
CA ASP A 121 -21.65 -6.89 -12.75
C ASP A 121 -22.79 -6.37 -11.86
N LEU A 122 -22.49 -6.06 -10.58
CA LEU A 122 -23.48 -5.51 -9.65
C LEU A 122 -24.03 -4.13 -10.07
N LEU A 123 -23.21 -3.26 -10.66
CA LEU A 123 -23.64 -1.93 -11.11
C LEU A 123 -24.37 -1.93 -12.45
N SER A 124 -24.35 -3.05 -13.19
CA SER A 124 -25.09 -3.19 -14.46
C SER A 124 -26.61 -3.12 -14.29
N SER A 125 -27.10 -3.24 -13.05
CA SER A 125 -28.53 -3.21 -12.71
C SER A 125 -29.08 -1.81 -12.34
N ASP A 126 -28.36 -0.73 -12.68
CA ASP A 126 -28.73 0.67 -12.38
C ASP A 126 -29.03 0.96 -10.89
N ILE A 127 -28.39 0.19 -9.99
CA ILE A 127 -28.45 0.43 -8.55
C ILE A 127 -27.29 1.36 -8.16
N THR A 128 -27.61 2.52 -7.59
CA THR A 128 -26.62 3.58 -7.27
C THR A 128 -26.27 3.69 -5.79
N LYS A 129 -26.98 2.98 -4.92
CA LYS A 129 -26.78 2.91 -3.46
C LYS A 129 -27.34 1.58 -2.93
N GLY A 130 -26.93 1.17 -1.74
CA GLY A 130 -27.50 -0.01 -1.09
C GLY A 130 -26.51 -0.73 -0.19
N VAL A 131 -26.86 -1.96 0.18
CA VAL A 131 -26.02 -2.84 1.00
C VAL A 131 -25.48 -3.96 0.13
N THR A 132 -24.17 -4.15 0.17
CA THR A 132 -23.45 -5.18 -0.57
C THR A 132 -23.00 -6.26 0.41
N PHE A 133 -23.54 -7.46 0.26
CA PHE A 133 -23.07 -8.65 0.95
C PHE A 133 -21.96 -9.30 0.13
N VAL A 134 -20.81 -9.57 0.75
CA VAL A 134 -19.57 -9.98 0.07
C VAL A 134 -19.04 -11.27 0.71
N PHE A 135 -18.86 -12.30 -0.12
CA PHE A 135 -18.44 -13.64 0.28
C PHE A 135 -17.24 -14.10 -0.54
N PRO A 136 -16.01 -13.70 -0.17
CA PRO A 136 -14.80 -14.21 -0.80
C PRO A 136 -14.52 -15.66 -0.38
N ASP A 137 -13.68 -16.35 -1.15
CA ASP A 137 -12.96 -17.51 -0.64
C ASP A 137 -12.13 -17.11 0.58
N GLY A 138 -12.43 -17.70 1.75
CA GLY A 138 -11.77 -17.37 3.00
C GLY A 138 -10.30 -17.79 3.05
N PHE A 139 -9.84 -18.65 2.13
CA PHE A 139 -8.44 -19.05 2.01
C PHE A 139 -7.66 -18.27 0.94
N ALA A 140 -8.32 -17.41 0.16
CA ALA A 140 -7.67 -16.63 -0.89
C ALA A 140 -6.49 -15.81 -0.36
N THR A 141 -5.46 -15.65 -1.18
CA THR A 141 -4.18 -15.02 -0.79
C THR A 141 -4.28 -13.53 -0.46
N ASP A 142 -5.23 -12.82 -1.06
CA ASP A 142 -5.38 -11.37 -0.89
C ASP A 142 -6.86 -10.94 -1.00
N VAL A 143 -7.59 -11.07 0.11
CA VAL A 143 -8.99 -10.61 0.21
C VAL A 143 -9.08 -9.08 0.22
N PHE A 144 -8.07 -8.39 0.78
CA PHE A 144 -8.08 -6.94 0.88
C PHE A 144 -7.97 -6.27 -0.49
N GLY A 145 -7.13 -6.79 -1.38
CA GLY A 145 -7.02 -6.38 -2.78
C GLY A 145 -8.33 -6.58 -3.54
N ALA A 146 -9.05 -7.67 -3.30
CA ALA A 146 -10.39 -7.88 -3.86
C ALA A 146 -11.41 -6.87 -3.34
N LEU A 147 -11.43 -6.61 -2.04
CA LEU A 147 -12.28 -5.56 -1.44
C LEU A 147 -11.94 -4.18 -2.00
N ARG A 148 -10.65 -3.86 -2.17
CA ARG A 148 -10.18 -2.61 -2.79
C ARG A 148 -10.66 -2.50 -4.24
N GLY A 149 -10.57 -3.58 -4.99
CA GLY A 149 -11.07 -3.65 -6.37
C GLY A 149 -12.58 -3.38 -6.47
N LEU A 150 -13.35 -4.00 -5.58
CA LEU A 150 -14.80 -3.81 -5.45
C LEU A 150 -15.13 -2.36 -5.05
N TYR A 151 -14.52 -1.88 -3.96
CA TYR A 151 -14.78 -0.57 -3.37
C TYR A 151 -14.44 0.60 -4.29
N ASN A 152 -13.33 0.52 -5.03
CA ASN A 152 -12.94 1.60 -5.96
C ASN A 152 -13.90 1.73 -7.15
N VAL A 153 -14.67 0.69 -7.49
CA VAL A 153 -15.66 0.76 -8.58
C VAL A 153 -17.03 1.17 -8.04
N MET A 154 -17.44 0.63 -6.89
CA MET A 154 -18.75 0.92 -6.30
C MET A 154 -18.77 2.28 -5.58
N GLY A 155 -17.78 2.55 -4.73
CA GLY A 155 -17.61 3.79 -3.99
C GLY A 155 -18.21 3.77 -2.57
N PRO A 156 -18.10 4.88 -1.83
CA PRO A 156 -18.54 4.99 -0.43
C PRO A 156 -20.06 5.00 -0.22
N ASP A 157 -20.86 5.21 -1.27
CA ASP A 157 -22.33 5.26 -1.18
C ASP A 157 -23.00 3.91 -0.90
N PHE A 158 -22.20 2.83 -0.91
CA PHE A 158 -22.62 1.47 -0.61
C PHE A 158 -22.09 1.03 0.75
N LYS A 159 -22.86 0.19 1.44
CA LYS A 159 -22.36 -0.55 2.61
C LYS A 159 -21.80 -1.89 2.17
N TYR A 160 -20.84 -2.44 2.90
CA TYR A 160 -20.16 -3.69 2.58
C TYR A 160 -20.06 -4.56 3.82
N LEU A 161 -20.64 -5.75 3.76
CA LEU A 161 -20.74 -6.67 4.90
C LEU A 161 -20.56 -8.11 4.42
N GLY A 162 -20.10 -9.01 5.28
CA GLY A 162 -20.05 -10.43 4.95
C GLY A 162 -18.90 -11.13 5.65
N GLY A 163 -18.38 -12.17 5.02
CA GLY A 163 -17.27 -12.92 5.57
C GLY A 163 -16.77 -14.01 4.63
N GLY A 164 -15.55 -14.46 4.89
CA GLY A 164 -14.88 -15.47 4.09
C GLY A 164 -15.55 -16.84 4.23
N ALA A 165 -15.66 -17.50 3.09
CA ALA A 165 -16.11 -18.88 2.98
C ALA A 165 -15.26 -19.82 3.84
N GLY A 166 -15.88 -20.91 4.28
CA GLY A 166 -15.23 -21.94 5.08
C GLY A 166 -15.57 -23.35 4.61
N ASP A 167 -15.01 -24.32 5.31
CA ASP A 167 -15.22 -25.74 5.04
C ASP A 167 -15.23 -26.58 6.32
N ASN A 168 -15.86 -26.04 7.35
CA ASN A 168 -16.02 -26.70 8.66
C ASN A 168 -14.70 -27.25 9.23
N LEU A 169 -13.63 -26.47 9.09
CA LEU A 169 -12.28 -26.77 9.58
C LEU A 169 -11.60 -27.97 8.90
N LYS A 170 -12.10 -28.44 7.73
CA LYS A 170 -11.39 -29.44 6.92
C LYS A 170 -10.19 -28.87 6.18
N LEU A 171 -10.11 -27.55 5.99
CA LEU A 171 -8.99 -26.83 5.37
C LEU A 171 -8.57 -27.41 4.00
N PHE A 172 -9.56 -27.81 3.20
CA PHE A 172 -9.43 -28.40 1.88
C PHE A 172 -9.93 -27.47 0.78
N ARG A 173 -11.19 -27.02 0.85
CA ARG A 173 -11.82 -26.30 -0.25
C ARG A 173 -13.09 -25.59 0.19
N THR A 174 -13.21 -24.31 -0.17
CA THR A 174 -14.42 -23.52 0.06
C THR A 174 -15.25 -23.40 -1.22
N TYR A 175 -16.52 -23.03 -1.06
CA TYR A 175 -17.44 -22.83 -2.18
C TYR A 175 -18.26 -21.55 -2.01
N GLN A 176 -18.48 -20.86 -3.11
CA GLN A 176 -19.31 -19.66 -3.22
C GLN A 176 -20.46 -19.94 -4.19
N PHE A 177 -21.63 -19.37 -3.91
CA PHE A 177 -22.85 -19.53 -4.69
C PHE A 177 -23.30 -18.23 -5.34
N GLY A 178 -23.79 -18.31 -6.57
CA GLY A 178 -24.42 -17.22 -7.30
C GLY A 178 -25.59 -17.70 -8.14
N ASP A 179 -26.20 -16.80 -8.89
CA ASP A 179 -27.33 -17.08 -9.79
C ASP A 179 -27.04 -18.21 -10.78
N ASP A 180 -25.82 -18.23 -11.32
CA ASP A 180 -25.43 -19.09 -12.44
C ASP A 180 -24.69 -20.35 -12.00
N GLY A 181 -24.44 -20.55 -10.71
CA GLY A 181 -23.83 -21.78 -10.23
C GLY A 181 -23.06 -21.70 -8.92
N VAL A 182 -22.12 -22.65 -8.81
CA VAL A 182 -21.25 -22.87 -7.66
C VAL A 182 -19.80 -22.80 -8.13
N ALA A 183 -19.00 -21.97 -7.47
CA ALA A 183 -17.56 -21.84 -7.74
C ALA A 183 -16.73 -21.99 -6.45
N SER A 184 -15.42 -22.07 -6.63
CA SER A 184 -14.40 -22.17 -5.59
C SER A 184 -13.22 -21.32 -6.07
N ASP A 185 -12.36 -20.81 -5.18
CA ASP A 185 -11.44 -19.72 -5.50
C ASP A 185 -12.19 -18.54 -6.15
N ALA A 186 -13.33 -18.15 -5.56
CA ALA A 186 -14.24 -17.17 -6.12
C ALA A 186 -14.67 -16.10 -5.12
N LEU A 187 -15.27 -15.04 -5.66
CA LEU A 187 -15.93 -13.97 -4.93
C LEU A 187 -17.40 -13.95 -5.35
N ALA A 188 -18.29 -14.26 -4.40
CA ALA A 188 -19.73 -14.02 -4.55
C ALA A 188 -20.10 -12.71 -3.87
N ALA A 189 -21.04 -11.98 -4.46
CA ALA A 189 -21.61 -10.80 -3.83
C ALA A 189 -23.06 -10.57 -4.25
N ALA A 190 -23.81 -9.88 -3.41
CA ALA A 190 -25.13 -9.37 -3.74
C ALA A 190 -25.28 -7.92 -3.29
N LEU A 191 -25.87 -7.10 -4.16
CA LEU A 191 -26.23 -5.71 -3.92
C LEU A 191 -27.74 -5.61 -3.74
N ILE A 192 -28.17 -4.98 -2.65
CA ILE A 192 -29.58 -4.82 -2.29
C ILE A 192 -29.85 -3.33 -2.02
N ASP A 193 -30.72 -2.72 -2.84
CA ASP A 193 -31.35 -1.43 -2.54
C ASP A 193 -32.75 -1.65 -1.96
N GLY A 194 -33.20 -0.70 -1.14
CA GLY A 194 -34.44 -0.83 -0.35
C GLY A 194 -34.26 -1.54 0.99
N LEU A 195 -33.02 -1.82 1.41
CA LEU A 195 -32.69 -2.42 2.71
C LEU A 195 -31.95 -1.43 3.62
N SER A 196 -32.47 -1.20 4.83
CA SER A 196 -31.83 -0.38 5.87
C SER A 196 -31.06 -1.26 6.85
N ILE A 197 -29.73 -1.23 6.79
CA ILE A 197 -28.85 -1.99 7.71
C ILE A 197 -28.06 -1.04 8.60
N THR A 198 -28.07 -1.30 9.91
CA THR A 198 -27.05 -0.85 10.86
C THR A 198 -26.07 -1.98 11.15
N THR A 199 -24.81 -1.64 11.43
CA THR A 199 -23.75 -2.64 11.67
C THR A 199 -23.28 -2.62 13.11
N ALA A 200 -23.06 -3.81 13.67
CA ALA A 200 -22.35 -3.99 14.94
C ALA A 200 -21.04 -4.72 14.69
N ILE A 201 -19.95 -4.24 15.28
CA ILE A 201 -18.64 -4.92 15.27
C ILE A 201 -18.17 -5.09 16.71
N ALA A 202 -17.75 -6.31 17.05
CA ALA A 202 -17.22 -6.64 18.38
C ALA A 202 -16.08 -7.66 18.28
N SER A 203 -15.01 -7.44 19.03
CA SER A 203 -13.85 -8.34 19.04
C SER A 203 -13.55 -8.84 20.47
N GLY A 204 -13.62 -7.97 21.48
CA GLY A 204 -13.34 -8.30 22.88
C GLY A 204 -11.86 -8.53 23.21
N TRP A 205 -10.95 -8.27 22.27
CA TRP A 205 -9.51 -8.40 22.46
C TRP A 205 -8.92 -7.18 23.15
N LYS A 206 -7.87 -7.40 23.96
CA LYS A 206 -7.10 -6.35 24.63
C LYS A 206 -5.60 -6.54 24.41
N PRO A 207 -4.83 -5.45 24.29
CA PRO A 207 -3.38 -5.54 24.16
C PRO A 207 -2.76 -6.12 25.43
N ARG A 208 -1.67 -6.87 25.29
CA ARG A 208 -0.88 -7.46 26.36
C ARG A 208 0.60 -7.22 26.09
N GLY A 209 1.30 -6.71 27.10
CA GLY A 209 2.74 -6.52 27.06
C GLY A 209 3.14 -5.27 26.27
N GLU A 210 4.43 -5.21 25.92
CA GLU A 210 5.01 -4.08 25.18
C GLU A 210 4.64 -4.12 23.68
N PRO A 211 4.62 -2.96 23.01
CA PRO A 211 4.45 -2.91 21.55
C PRO A 211 5.59 -3.62 20.82
N LEU A 212 5.28 -4.09 19.61
CA LEU A 212 6.21 -4.66 18.66
C LEU A 212 6.08 -3.97 17.31
N ILE A 213 7.13 -4.03 16.50
CA ILE A 213 7.16 -3.47 15.15
C ILE A 213 7.35 -4.63 14.17
N ILE A 214 6.48 -4.71 13.17
CA ILE A 214 6.63 -5.65 12.06
C ILE A 214 7.71 -5.11 11.12
N THR A 215 8.96 -5.47 11.34
CA THR A 215 10.07 -4.88 10.56
C THR A 215 10.18 -5.46 9.16
N LYS A 216 9.63 -6.66 8.91
CA LYS A 216 9.58 -7.25 7.57
C LYS A 216 8.41 -8.21 7.40
N ALA A 217 7.55 -7.93 6.42
CA ALA A 217 6.41 -8.76 6.06
C ALA A 217 6.08 -8.67 4.57
N LYS A 218 5.53 -9.75 4.02
CA LYS A 218 5.00 -9.75 2.66
C LYS A 218 3.67 -10.50 2.62
N GLY A 219 2.61 -9.77 2.27
CA GLY A 219 1.25 -10.30 2.29
C GLY A 219 0.92 -10.91 3.65
N LYS A 220 0.63 -12.21 3.66
CA LYS A 220 0.27 -12.97 4.87
C LYS A 220 1.46 -13.50 5.69
N THR A 221 2.70 -13.24 5.29
CA THR A 221 3.89 -13.83 5.93
C THR A 221 4.72 -12.74 6.62
N VAL A 222 4.99 -12.92 7.91
CA VAL A 222 5.85 -12.03 8.71
C VAL A 222 7.19 -12.71 8.92
N PHE A 223 8.26 -12.08 8.43
CA PHE A 223 9.62 -12.60 8.50
C PHE A 223 10.36 -12.08 9.72
N GLU A 224 10.20 -10.79 10.03
CA GLU A 224 10.94 -10.13 11.10
C GLU A 224 10.02 -9.26 11.96
N ILE A 225 10.22 -9.35 13.28
CA ILE A 225 9.59 -8.51 14.29
C ILE A 225 10.74 -7.88 15.10
N ASN A 226 10.70 -6.56 15.32
CA ASN A 226 11.76 -5.83 16.03
C ASN A 226 13.18 -6.09 15.49
N GLY A 227 13.32 -6.32 14.18
CA GLY A 227 14.60 -6.60 13.52
C GLY A 227 15.16 -8.01 13.78
N LEU A 228 14.37 -8.90 14.37
CA LEU A 228 14.74 -10.29 14.70
C LEU A 228 13.75 -11.27 14.04
N PRO A 229 14.11 -12.55 13.90
CA PRO A 229 13.21 -13.56 13.33
C PRO A 229 11.84 -13.58 14.04
N ALA A 230 10.76 -13.55 13.25
CA ALA A 230 9.41 -13.31 13.75
C ALA A 230 8.99 -14.29 14.86
N PHE A 231 9.23 -15.60 14.66
CA PHE A 231 8.85 -16.60 15.65
C PHE A 231 9.67 -16.51 16.94
N GLU A 232 10.95 -16.13 16.89
CA GLU A 232 11.78 -16.01 18.10
C GLU A 232 11.25 -14.93 19.03
N VAL A 233 10.93 -13.75 18.47
CA VAL A 233 10.35 -12.64 19.24
C VAL A 233 8.99 -13.02 19.78
N TYR A 234 8.12 -13.56 18.92
CA TYR A 234 6.77 -13.96 19.31
C TYR A 234 6.79 -15.03 20.42
N SER A 235 7.66 -16.04 20.29
CA SER A 235 7.86 -17.08 21.30
C SER A 235 8.32 -16.50 22.63
N LYS A 236 9.29 -15.57 22.61
CA LYS A 236 9.81 -14.89 23.81
C LYS A 236 8.72 -14.08 24.52
N LEU A 237 7.90 -13.33 23.77
CA LEU A 237 6.79 -12.54 24.33
C LEU A 237 5.73 -13.43 25.02
N LEU A 238 5.61 -14.68 24.59
CA LEU A 238 4.71 -15.67 25.18
C LEU A 238 5.37 -16.56 26.26
N GLY A 239 6.61 -16.28 26.65
CA GLY A 239 7.32 -17.03 27.69
C GLY A 239 8.02 -18.31 27.23
N GLY A 240 8.34 -18.44 25.93
CA GLY A 240 9.12 -19.56 25.39
C GLY A 240 8.27 -20.67 24.79
N VAL A 241 7.44 -20.36 23.79
CA VAL A 241 6.61 -21.33 23.06
C VAL A 241 7.47 -22.13 22.07
N SER A 242 7.34 -23.46 22.08
CA SER A 242 7.99 -24.32 21.08
C SER A 242 7.21 -24.32 19.75
N PRO A 243 7.86 -24.51 18.59
CA PRO A 243 7.18 -24.55 17.29
C PRO A 243 6.00 -25.54 17.23
N LYS A 244 6.13 -26.69 17.92
CA LYS A 244 5.09 -27.74 17.94
C LYS A 244 3.78 -27.28 18.59
N HIS A 245 3.86 -26.38 19.57
CA HIS A 245 2.70 -25.84 20.27
C HIS A 245 2.18 -24.55 19.65
N PHE A 246 2.85 -24.02 18.63
CA PHE A 246 2.51 -22.72 18.05
C PHE A 246 1.05 -22.61 17.57
N PRO A 247 0.43 -23.60 16.89
CA PRO A 247 -0.95 -23.45 16.44
C PRO A 247 -1.95 -23.16 17.58
N GLU A 248 -1.74 -23.77 18.76
CA GLU A 248 -2.60 -23.52 19.93
C GLU A 248 -2.37 -22.14 20.54
N TYR A 249 -1.10 -21.74 20.70
CA TYR A 249 -0.75 -20.44 21.27
C TYR A 249 -1.10 -19.28 20.33
N GLY A 250 -0.82 -19.45 19.04
CA GLY A 250 -1.17 -18.51 17.98
C GLY A 250 -2.66 -18.21 17.96
N LEU A 251 -3.49 -19.26 18.03
CA LEU A 251 -4.94 -19.13 18.11
C LEU A 251 -5.40 -18.26 19.30
N ARG A 252 -4.71 -18.33 20.44
CA ARG A 252 -5.04 -17.59 21.67
C ARG A 252 -4.44 -16.19 21.75
N HIS A 253 -3.40 -15.90 20.95
CA HIS A 253 -2.58 -14.70 21.11
C HIS A 253 -2.34 -14.00 19.76
N PRO A 254 -3.38 -13.52 19.06
CA PRO A 254 -3.20 -12.87 17.78
C PRO A 254 -2.45 -11.54 17.93
N LEU A 255 -2.06 -10.95 16.80
CA LEU A 255 -1.52 -9.59 16.79
C LEU A 255 -2.64 -8.57 16.57
N GLY A 256 -2.60 -7.47 17.30
CA GLY A 256 -3.53 -6.35 17.16
C GLY A 256 -2.80 -5.07 16.77
N PHE A 257 -3.34 -4.36 15.79
CA PHE A 257 -2.79 -3.13 15.24
C PHE A 257 -3.76 -1.98 15.53
N PRO A 258 -3.39 -1.00 16.36
CA PRO A 258 -4.30 0.07 16.73
C PRO A 258 -4.51 1.08 15.59
N ASP A 259 -5.67 1.70 15.57
CA ASP A 259 -5.97 2.92 14.81
C ASP A 259 -5.85 4.17 15.72
N ILE A 260 -6.06 5.37 15.17
CA ILE A 260 -5.97 6.64 15.93
C ILE A 260 -7.05 6.81 17.02
N TRP A 261 -8.04 5.92 17.03
CA TRP A 261 -9.16 5.93 17.96
C TRP A 261 -9.01 4.89 19.06
N GLY A 262 -7.96 4.06 19.02
CA GLY A 262 -7.69 3.00 19.98
C GLY A 262 -8.45 1.71 19.72
N ASN A 263 -9.06 1.54 18.53
CA ASN A 263 -9.56 0.22 18.11
C ASN A 263 -8.41 -0.59 17.53
N TYR A 264 -8.50 -1.92 17.66
CA TYR A 264 -7.46 -2.83 17.16
C TYR A 264 -7.99 -3.67 16.01
N ILE A 265 -7.27 -3.64 14.89
CA ILE A 265 -7.41 -4.62 13.82
C ILE A 265 -6.61 -5.86 14.20
N ILE A 266 -7.28 -7.00 14.25
CA ILE A 266 -6.69 -8.27 14.67
C ILE A 266 -6.20 -9.06 13.46
N ARG A 267 -5.04 -9.70 13.59
CA ARG A 267 -4.43 -10.61 12.62
C ARG A 267 -4.05 -11.92 13.29
N ASP A 268 -4.63 -13.00 12.77
CA ASP A 268 -4.54 -14.33 13.38
C ASP A 268 -3.33 -15.11 12.82
N PRO A 269 -2.34 -15.47 13.66
CA PRO A 269 -1.25 -16.33 13.25
C PRO A 269 -1.73 -17.77 13.09
N TRP A 270 -1.35 -18.40 11.98
CA TRP A 270 -1.75 -19.76 11.62
C TRP A 270 -0.63 -20.77 11.90
N ARG A 271 0.53 -20.60 11.26
CA ARG A 271 1.63 -21.57 11.35
C ARG A 271 2.99 -20.91 11.27
N ILE A 272 4.02 -21.68 11.62
CA ILE A 272 5.42 -21.31 11.41
C ILE A 272 5.90 -21.99 10.13
N ASN A 273 6.61 -21.25 9.30
CA ASN A 273 7.28 -21.78 8.13
C ASN A 273 8.68 -22.34 8.49
N PRO A 274 9.29 -23.19 7.65
CA PRO A 274 10.61 -23.77 7.94
C PRO A 274 11.73 -22.75 8.18
N ASP A 275 11.60 -21.53 7.63
CA ASP A 275 12.55 -20.43 7.79
C ASP A 275 12.33 -19.61 9.09
N GLY A 276 11.38 -20.01 9.94
CA GLY A 276 11.04 -19.29 11.18
C GLY A 276 10.09 -18.10 10.99
N SER A 277 9.66 -17.81 9.76
CA SER A 277 8.62 -16.81 9.51
C SER A 277 7.26 -17.31 9.99
N ILE A 278 6.38 -16.37 10.36
CA ILE A 278 5.01 -16.68 10.81
C ILE A 278 4.05 -16.42 9.65
N GLN A 279 3.26 -17.44 9.31
CA GLN A 279 2.14 -17.34 8.39
C GLN A 279 0.88 -16.91 9.13
N PHE A 280 0.21 -15.88 8.63
CA PHE A 280 -1.08 -15.37 9.12
C PHE A 280 -2.22 -15.77 8.19
N VAL A 281 -3.45 -15.68 8.71
CA VAL A 281 -4.69 -15.89 7.95
C VAL A 281 -4.93 -14.78 6.93
N SER A 282 -4.56 -13.55 7.29
CA SER A 282 -4.70 -12.35 6.46
C SER A 282 -3.42 -11.53 6.45
N GLU A 283 -3.38 -10.51 5.61
CA GLU A 283 -2.17 -9.70 5.40
C GLU A 283 -1.78 -8.92 6.66
N VAL A 284 -0.47 -8.87 6.92
CA VAL A 284 0.11 -8.12 8.03
C VAL A 284 0.92 -6.95 7.47
N PRO A 285 0.62 -5.71 7.85
CA PRO A 285 1.30 -4.54 7.33
C PRO A 285 2.76 -4.47 7.83
N GLU A 286 3.71 -4.37 6.89
CA GLU A 286 5.12 -4.07 7.20
C GLU A 286 5.25 -2.65 7.77
N GLY A 287 6.15 -2.46 8.73
CA GLY A 287 6.36 -1.21 9.46
C GLY A 287 5.29 -0.86 10.49
N ALA A 288 4.24 -1.68 10.64
CA ALA A 288 3.17 -1.38 11.58
C ALA A 288 3.56 -1.67 13.02
N VAL A 289 3.06 -0.83 13.93
CA VAL A 289 3.16 -1.06 15.37
C VAL A 289 1.99 -1.94 15.80
N GLY A 290 2.30 -3.06 16.44
CA GLY A 290 1.32 -4.03 16.90
C GLY A 290 1.52 -4.39 18.36
N HIS A 291 0.57 -5.15 18.90
CA HIS A 291 0.63 -5.74 20.23
C HIS A 291 0.23 -7.21 20.15
N VAL A 292 0.80 -8.04 21.03
CA VAL A 292 0.22 -9.35 21.30
C VAL A 292 -1.10 -9.12 22.02
N MET A 293 -2.16 -9.79 21.59
CA MET A 293 -3.49 -9.62 22.16
C MET A 293 -3.85 -10.76 23.11
N THR A 294 -4.75 -10.46 24.04
CA THR A 294 -5.37 -11.41 24.95
C THR A 294 -6.87 -11.20 24.97
N TYR A 295 -7.61 -12.17 25.50
CA TYR A 295 -9.05 -12.10 25.63
C TYR A 295 -9.50 -12.72 26.95
N SER A 296 -10.73 -12.40 27.35
CA SER A 296 -11.51 -13.23 28.26
C SER A 296 -12.87 -13.51 27.64
N ARG A 297 -13.49 -14.64 27.99
CA ARG A 297 -14.80 -15.03 27.45
C ARG A 297 -15.86 -13.99 27.83
N GLU A 298 -15.77 -13.46 29.05
CA GLU A 298 -16.66 -12.45 29.58
C GLU A 298 -16.54 -11.13 28.81
N LEU A 299 -15.31 -10.70 28.50
CA LEU A 299 -15.08 -9.46 27.73
C LEU A 299 -15.61 -9.56 26.31
N ILE A 300 -15.47 -10.72 25.65
CA ILE A 300 -16.04 -10.96 24.32
C ILE A 300 -17.58 -10.83 24.39
N VAL A 301 -18.23 -11.54 25.31
CA VAL A 301 -19.69 -11.50 25.48
C VAL A 301 -20.18 -10.08 25.78
N GLN A 302 -19.49 -9.35 26.67
CA GLN A 302 -19.84 -7.97 27.02
C GLN A 302 -19.65 -7.00 25.85
N SER A 303 -18.56 -7.14 25.10
CA SER A 303 -18.27 -6.35 23.90
C SER A 303 -19.39 -6.53 22.87
N THR A 304 -19.78 -7.77 22.61
CA THR A 304 -20.89 -8.10 21.72
C THR A 304 -22.21 -7.51 22.20
N ALA A 305 -22.60 -7.74 23.46
CA ALA A 305 -23.83 -7.21 24.01
C ALA A 305 -23.91 -5.67 23.92
N ARG A 306 -22.78 -4.97 24.05
CA ARG A 306 -22.71 -3.50 23.87
C ARG A 306 -22.89 -3.11 22.41
N ALA A 307 -22.15 -3.74 21.50
CA ALA A 307 -22.19 -3.44 20.07
C ALA A 307 -23.58 -3.68 19.49
N VAL A 308 -24.24 -4.79 19.82
CA VAL A 308 -25.58 -5.12 19.32
C VAL A 308 -26.62 -4.14 19.83
N ARG A 309 -26.65 -3.83 21.14
CA ARG A 309 -27.61 -2.86 21.70
C ARG A 309 -27.52 -1.50 21.02
N LYS A 310 -26.30 -1.05 20.73
CA LYS A 310 -26.06 0.20 20.00
C LYS A 310 -26.58 0.14 18.57
N ALA A 311 -26.31 -0.95 17.85
CA ALA A 311 -26.75 -1.11 16.45
C ALA A 311 -28.28 -1.23 16.32
N VAL A 312 -28.94 -1.86 17.29
CA VAL A 312 -30.42 -2.01 17.34
C VAL A 312 -31.12 -0.68 17.64
N GLY A 313 -30.48 0.19 18.44
CA GLY A 313 -30.98 1.55 18.70
C GLY A 313 -32.37 1.61 19.34
N GLY A 314 -32.81 0.54 20.03
CA GLY A 314 -34.14 0.44 20.63
C GLY A 314 -35.28 0.15 19.64
N THR A 315 -35.00 -0.08 18.36
CA THR A 315 -35.98 -0.54 17.37
C THR A 315 -36.04 -2.06 17.32
N ARG A 316 -37.10 -2.64 16.73
CA ARG A 316 -37.17 -4.09 16.51
C ARG A 316 -36.66 -4.40 15.10
N PRO A 317 -35.54 -5.13 14.94
CA PRO A 317 -35.05 -5.47 13.62
C PRO A 317 -36.00 -6.44 12.90
N LYS A 318 -36.01 -6.40 11.57
CA LYS A 318 -36.70 -7.36 10.70
C LYS A 318 -35.96 -8.69 10.63
N PHE A 319 -34.64 -8.65 10.62
CA PHE A 319 -33.77 -9.81 10.73
C PHE A 319 -32.35 -9.36 11.11
N VAL A 320 -31.53 -10.32 11.51
CA VAL A 320 -30.11 -10.10 11.79
C VAL A 320 -29.28 -11.19 11.11
N LEU A 321 -28.26 -10.77 10.35
CA LEU A 321 -27.24 -11.66 9.83
C LEU A 321 -25.97 -11.57 10.68
N VAL A 322 -25.43 -12.73 11.06
CA VAL A 322 -24.22 -12.87 11.88
C VAL A 322 -23.07 -13.43 11.06
N PHE A 323 -21.94 -12.73 11.06
CA PHE A 323 -20.67 -13.23 10.56
C PHE A 323 -19.70 -13.28 11.75
N ASP A 324 -19.44 -14.48 12.26
CA ASP A 324 -18.56 -14.67 13.41
C ASP A 324 -17.34 -15.50 12.97
N CYS A 325 -16.16 -15.15 13.47
CA CYS A 325 -14.94 -15.89 13.19
C CYS A 325 -15.01 -17.32 13.76
N VAL A 326 -14.70 -18.34 12.95
CA VAL A 326 -14.65 -19.73 13.43
C VAL A 326 -13.68 -19.91 14.62
N SER A 327 -12.61 -19.11 14.68
CA SER A 327 -11.66 -19.17 15.80
C SER A 327 -12.27 -18.73 17.14
N ARG A 328 -13.20 -17.78 17.14
CA ARG A 328 -13.91 -17.34 18.36
C ARG A 328 -14.80 -18.45 18.89
N TYR A 329 -15.55 -19.11 18.01
CA TYR A 329 -16.35 -20.29 18.35
C TYR A 329 -15.51 -21.37 19.07
N LEU A 330 -14.31 -21.68 18.53
CA LEU A 330 -13.38 -22.64 19.14
C LEU A 330 -12.86 -22.20 20.52
N LEU A 331 -12.51 -20.92 20.68
CA LEU A 331 -11.93 -20.38 21.91
C LEU A 331 -12.96 -20.20 23.04
N MET A 332 -14.19 -19.83 22.67
CA MET A 332 -15.28 -19.57 23.60
C MET A 332 -15.91 -20.85 24.11
N GLY A 333 -15.97 -21.90 23.29
CA GLY A 333 -16.63 -23.16 23.65
C GLY A 333 -18.08 -22.89 24.09
N PRO A 334 -18.52 -23.37 25.27
CA PRO A 334 -19.88 -23.14 25.76
C PRO A 334 -20.28 -21.65 25.89
N ALA A 335 -19.33 -20.76 26.14
CA ALA A 335 -19.62 -19.32 26.27
C ALA A 335 -20.09 -18.68 24.95
N PHE A 336 -19.88 -19.32 23.81
CA PHE A 336 -20.41 -18.88 22.52
C PHE A 336 -21.94 -18.85 22.51
N LEU A 337 -22.60 -19.82 23.14
CA LEU A 337 -24.06 -19.84 23.23
C LEU A 337 -24.57 -18.71 24.13
N THR A 338 -23.82 -18.36 25.19
CA THR A 338 -24.12 -17.19 26.02
C THR A 338 -24.04 -15.89 25.21
N GLU A 339 -23.07 -15.78 24.30
CA GLU A 339 -22.99 -14.64 23.39
C GLU A 339 -24.22 -14.56 22.47
N LEU A 340 -24.60 -15.66 21.81
CA LEU A 340 -25.80 -15.71 20.98
C LEU A 340 -27.07 -15.35 21.77
N GLN A 341 -27.16 -15.80 23.03
CA GLN A 341 -28.25 -15.42 23.93
C GLN A 341 -28.26 -13.91 24.21
N LYS A 342 -27.10 -13.27 24.41
CA LYS A 342 -27.03 -11.81 24.57
C LYS A 342 -27.42 -11.06 23.32
N ILE A 343 -27.09 -11.58 22.14
CA ILE A 343 -27.60 -11.03 20.87
C ILE A 343 -29.13 -11.14 20.85
N ARG A 344 -29.69 -12.31 21.20
CA ARG A 344 -31.14 -12.55 21.22
C ARG A 344 -31.89 -11.61 22.17
N GLU A 345 -31.37 -11.45 23.38
CA GLU A 345 -31.92 -10.53 24.38
C GLU A 345 -32.00 -9.09 23.84
N ALA A 346 -31.03 -8.67 23.03
CA ALA A 346 -30.99 -7.32 22.46
C ALA A 346 -31.92 -7.14 21.25
N ILE A 347 -32.11 -8.17 20.41
CA ILE A 347 -32.86 -8.06 19.14
C ILE A 347 -34.33 -8.50 19.25
N GLY A 348 -34.70 -9.19 20.35
CA GLY A 348 -36.02 -9.75 20.57
C GLY A 348 -36.16 -11.21 20.08
N GLN A 349 -37.07 -11.97 20.70
CA GLN A 349 -37.18 -13.42 20.47
C GLN A 349 -37.67 -13.81 19.08
N GLU A 350 -38.66 -13.11 18.53
CA GLU A 350 -39.21 -13.45 17.20
C GLU A 350 -38.33 -12.95 16.03
N THR A 351 -37.30 -12.13 16.31
CA THR A 351 -36.47 -11.57 15.25
C THR A 351 -35.59 -12.69 14.68
N PRO A 352 -35.70 -13.01 13.38
CA PRO A 352 -34.86 -14.03 12.75
C PRO A 352 -33.38 -13.68 12.91
N LEU A 353 -32.59 -14.62 13.42
CA LEU A 353 -31.13 -14.53 13.47
C LEU A 353 -30.57 -15.74 12.72
N VAL A 354 -29.88 -15.43 11.65
CA VAL A 354 -29.17 -16.40 10.82
C VAL A 354 -27.74 -15.93 10.70
N GLY A 355 -26.81 -16.84 10.51
CA GLY A 355 -25.43 -16.45 10.28
C GLY A 355 -24.55 -17.62 9.97
N ILE A 356 -23.26 -17.35 9.91
CA ILE A 356 -22.25 -18.33 9.55
C ILE A 356 -20.98 -18.11 10.39
N LEU A 357 -20.30 -19.22 10.67
CA LEU A 357 -18.91 -19.19 11.10
C LEU A 357 -18.03 -19.00 9.87
N THR A 358 -17.24 -17.93 9.88
CA THR A 358 -16.49 -17.43 8.73
C THR A 358 -14.98 -17.54 8.94
N PHE A 359 -14.25 -17.53 7.84
CA PHE A 359 -12.81 -17.34 7.82
C PHE A 359 -12.49 -15.89 7.50
N GLY A 360 -12.55 -15.05 8.53
CA GLY A 360 -12.41 -13.61 8.44
C GLY A 360 -13.71 -12.92 8.05
N GLU A 361 -13.87 -11.71 8.56
CA GLU A 361 -15.13 -10.98 8.54
C GLU A 361 -14.99 -9.69 7.74
N ILE A 362 -16.01 -9.33 6.98
CA ILE A 362 -16.05 -8.08 6.22
C ILE A 362 -17.02 -7.14 6.91
N GLY A 363 -16.51 -5.99 7.32
CA GLY A 363 -17.29 -4.93 7.95
C GLY A 363 -16.56 -3.60 7.94
N PRO A 364 -17.23 -2.50 8.29
CA PRO A 364 -16.64 -1.17 8.31
C PRO A 364 -15.45 -1.07 9.28
N HIS A 365 -14.42 -0.33 8.88
CA HIS A 365 -13.37 0.19 9.75
C HIS A 365 -13.26 1.69 9.49
N GLY A 366 -13.73 2.50 10.44
CA GLY A 366 -14.14 3.86 10.13
C GLY A 366 -15.24 3.84 9.05
N ASP A 367 -15.01 4.54 7.94
CA ASP A 367 -15.99 4.71 6.86
C ASP A 367 -15.74 3.77 5.65
N ALA A 368 -14.76 2.88 5.75
CA ALA A 368 -14.33 2.01 4.66
C ALA A 368 -14.58 0.52 4.97
N PRO A 369 -14.86 -0.31 3.95
CA PRO A 369 -14.86 -1.76 4.12
C PRO A 369 -13.48 -2.26 4.53
N PHE A 370 -13.44 -3.20 5.46
CA PHE A 370 -12.21 -3.78 5.92
C PHE A 370 -12.36 -5.28 6.22
N PHE A 371 -11.23 -5.99 6.12
CA PHE A 371 -11.17 -7.41 6.44
C PHE A 371 -10.62 -7.60 7.86
N HIS A 372 -11.45 -8.19 8.70
CA HIS A 372 -11.23 -8.41 10.12
C HIS A 372 -10.93 -9.89 10.38
N ASN A 373 -10.19 -10.18 11.45
CA ASN A 373 -10.07 -11.52 11.99
C ASN A 373 -10.53 -11.51 13.45
N LYS A 374 -10.93 -12.68 13.96
CA LYS A 374 -11.37 -12.86 15.36
C LYS A 374 -12.39 -11.81 15.81
N THR A 375 -13.25 -11.42 14.90
CA THR A 375 -14.24 -10.36 15.10
C THR A 375 -15.62 -10.93 14.80
N LEU A 376 -16.64 -10.28 15.35
CA LEU A 376 -18.04 -10.50 15.07
C LEU A 376 -18.54 -9.28 14.30
N VAL A 377 -19.19 -9.52 13.16
CA VAL A 377 -19.89 -8.50 12.37
C VAL A 377 -21.36 -8.89 12.28
N LEU A 378 -22.26 -7.99 12.69
CA LEU A 378 -23.70 -8.14 12.53
C LEU A 378 -24.23 -7.14 11.52
N ALA A 379 -25.06 -7.62 10.61
CA ALA A 379 -25.98 -6.79 9.84
C ALA A 379 -27.35 -6.81 10.52
N VAL A 380 -27.80 -5.66 11.04
CA VAL A 380 -29.09 -5.50 11.72
C VAL A 380 -30.05 -4.77 10.78
N ALA A 381 -31.08 -5.46 10.28
CA ALA A 381 -32.03 -4.90 9.33
C ALA A 381 -33.18 -4.18 10.06
N ASN A 382 -33.35 -2.88 9.80
CA ASN A 382 -34.31 -2.04 10.52
C ASN A 382 -35.57 -1.72 9.71
N THR A 383 -36.65 -1.36 10.41
CA THR A 383 -37.99 -1.11 9.85
C THR A 383 -38.19 0.28 9.24
N SER A 384 -37.37 1.26 9.59
CA SER A 384 -37.43 2.63 9.05
C SER A 384 -36.09 3.08 8.49
N SER A 385 -36.14 3.80 7.37
CA SER A 385 -35.02 4.60 6.87
C SER A 385 -34.93 5.90 7.69
N GLY A 386 -34.66 5.79 8.99
CA GLY A 386 -34.39 6.95 9.82
C GLY A 386 -33.13 7.65 9.33
N ALA A 387 -33.29 8.79 8.68
CA ALA A 387 -32.20 9.74 8.46
C ALA A 387 -31.62 10.09 9.84
N GLY A 388 -30.44 9.56 10.15
CA GLY A 388 -29.72 9.89 11.39
C GLY A 388 -29.49 8.74 12.38
N ALA A 389 -29.70 7.47 12.03
CA ALA A 389 -28.96 6.41 12.73
C ALA A 389 -27.50 6.50 12.25
N THR A 390 -26.70 7.33 12.93
CA THR A 390 -25.26 7.36 12.76
C THR A 390 -24.75 5.93 12.79
N ASP A 391 -24.20 5.44 11.66
CA ASP A 391 -23.42 4.21 11.66
C ASP A 391 -22.46 4.32 12.84
N CYS A 392 -22.54 3.35 13.77
CA CYS A 392 -21.93 3.21 15.10
C CYS A 392 -20.59 3.93 15.39
N SER A 393 -20.43 5.22 15.07
CA SER A 393 -19.18 5.99 15.08
C SER A 393 -19.08 6.94 16.27
N ALA A 394 -20.05 6.92 17.18
CA ALA A 394 -19.70 7.19 18.56
C ALA A 394 -18.59 6.19 18.87
N LEU A 395 -17.36 6.69 19.04
CA LEU A 395 -16.22 5.92 19.51
C LEU A 395 -16.75 4.93 20.55
N PRO A 396 -16.31 3.65 20.57
CA PRO A 396 -16.59 2.82 21.73
C PRO A 396 -16.24 3.63 23.00
N ASP A 397 -16.70 3.22 24.18
CA ASP A 397 -15.99 3.64 25.39
C ASP A 397 -14.57 3.02 25.31
N VAL A 398 -13.72 3.60 24.46
CA VAL A 398 -12.34 3.24 24.27
C VAL A 398 -11.63 3.94 25.39
N ASP A 399 -10.81 3.16 26.09
CA ASP A 399 -9.99 3.69 27.15
C ASP A 399 -9.14 4.86 26.60
N HIS A 400 -9.08 5.97 27.32
CA HIS A 400 -8.21 7.09 26.94
C HIS A 400 -6.76 6.61 26.72
N ILE A 401 -6.32 5.58 27.47
CA ILE A 401 -5.01 4.96 27.29
C ILE A 401 -4.90 4.29 25.92
N ASP A 402 -5.89 3.48 25.51
CA ASP A 402 -5.92 2.82 24.20
C ASP A 402 -5.88 3.86 23.07
N MET A 403 -6.58 4.97 23.25
CA MET A 403 -6.66 6.08 22.30
C MET A 403 -5.31 6.81 22.12
N VAL A 404 -4.55 7.01 23.21
CA VAL A 404 -3.20 7.61 23.17
C VAL A 404 -2.18 6.63 22.57
N THR A 405 -2.25 5.35 22.95
CA THR A 405 -1.41 4.29 22.38
C THR A 405 -1.58 4.20 20.86
N GLY A 406 -2.82 4.29 20.38
CA GLY A 406 -3.12 4.32 18.95
C GLY A 406 -2.52 5.51 18.22
N GLU A 407 -2.56 6.71 18.82
CA GLU A 407 -1.90 7.90 18.26
C GLU A 407 -0.39 7.76 18.19
N LEU A 408 0.25 7.32 19.26
CA LEU A 408 1.71 7.13 19.29
C LEU A 408 2.14 6.09 18.26
N SER A 409 1.34 5.03 18.09
CA SER A 409 1.55 4.01 17.06
C SER A 409 1.46 4.62 15.66
N ALA A 410 0.41 5.41 15.38
CA ALA A 410 0.25 6.10 14.10
C ALA A 410 1.40 7.09 13.82
N LEU A 411 1.83 7.87 14.82
CA LEU A 411 2.94 8.80 14.68
C LEU A 411 4.26 8.10 14.37
N HIS A 412 4.54 6.97 15.02
CA HIS A 412 5.70 6.15 14.70
C HIS A 412 5.65 5.65 13.25
N GLU A 413 4.51 5.10 12.83
CA GLU A 413 4.35 4.61 11.47
C GLU A 413 4.49 5.71 10.42
N ILE A 414 4.00 6.92 10.69
CA ILE A 414 4.18 8.10 9.84
C ILE A 414 5.67 8.46 9.77
N ALA A 415 6.35 8.58 10.90
CA ALA A 415 7.75 8.97 10.94
C ALA A 415 8.68 7.98 10.22
N CYS A 416 8.28 6.71 10.10
CA CYS A 416 9.08 5.67 9.45
C CYS A 416 8.78 5.49 7.94
N ILE A 417 7.87 6.25 7.35
CA ILE A 417 7.57 6.15 5.91
C ILE A 417 8.85 6.49 5.11
N GLY A 418 9.25 5.59 4.21
CA GLY A 418 10.40 5.79 3.31
C GLY A 418 11.78 5.55 3.95
N HIS A 419 11.86 5.05 5.19
CA HIS A 419 13.11 4.83 5.92
C HIS A 419 13.63 3.38 5.88
N ASP A 420 13.19 2.55 4.92
CA ASP A 420 13.52 1.12 4.87
C ASP A 420 14.94 0.79 4.32
N GLY A 421 15.72 1.81 3.97
CA GLY A 421 17.10 1.65 3.47
C GLY A 421 17.19 1.00 2.08
N LYS A 422 16.06 0.73 1.41
CA LYS A 422 15.99 0.15 0.07
C LYS A 422 15.79 1.27 -0.96
N ASN A 423 16.43 1.14 -2.13
CA ASN A 423 16.20 2.06 -3.25
C ASN A 423 14.89 1.73 -3.97
N HIS A 424 13.74 1.93 -3.31
CA HIS A 424 12.43 1.81 -3.96
C HIS A 424 12.11 3.05 -4.81
N PRO A 425 11.41 2.89 -5.94
CA PRO A 425 10.80 4.00 -6.66
C PRO A 425 9.92 4.83 -5.72
N THR A 426 9.99 6.16 -5.85
CA THR A 426 9.21 7.08 -5.00
C THR A 426 7.72 6.76 -5.02
N GLU A 427 7.18 6.35 -6.17
CA GLU A 427 5.77 6.00 -6.31
C GLU A 427 5.38 4.78 -5.48
N GLU A 428 6.23 3.76 -5.39
CA GLU A 428 5.98 2.57 -4.54
C GLU A 428 5.94 2.95 -3.05
N ILE A 429 6.88 3.80 -2.62
CA ILE A 429 6.92 4.32 -1.24
C ILE A 429 5.63 5.08 -0.91
N LEU A 430 5.15 5.90 -1.84
CA LEU A 430 3.93 6.69 -1.67
C LEU A 430 2.67 5.82 -1.73
N GLU A 431 2.60 4.83 -2.61
CA GLU A 431 1.50 3.87 -2.63
C GLU A 431 1.40 3.10 -1.31
N GLU A 432 2.54 2.67 -0.77
CA GLU A 432 2.63 2.00 0.53
C GLU A 432 2.25 2.94 1.68
N ALA A 433 2.69 4.20 1.66
CA ALA A 433 2.27 5.20 2.64
C ALA A 433 0.74 5.37 2.64
N MET A 434 0.15 5.49 1.44
CA MET A 434 -1.29 5.69 1.27
C MET A 434 -2.10 4.44 1.66
N SER A 435 -1.55 3.24 1.47
CA SER A 435 -2.22 1.98 1.84
C SER A 435 -2.56 1.91 3.34
N ARG A 436 -1.71 2.54 4.19
CA ARG A 436 -1.89 2.59 5.65
C ARG A 436 -3.04 3.48 6.11
N THR A 437 -3.42 4.47 5.30
CA THR A 437 -4.38 5.52 5.70
C THR A 437 -5.78 4.95 5.99
N VAL A 438 -6.22 3.90 5.30
CA VAL A 438 -7.52 3.28 5.59
C VAL A 438 -7.51 2.65 6.98
N ARG A 439 -6.45 1.91 7.33
CA ARG A 439 -6.30 1.32 8.67
C ARG A 439 -6.15 2.39 9.75
N LEU A 440 -5.24 3.34 9.54
CA LEU A 440 -4.92 4.31 10.58
C LEU A 440 -6.05 5.31 10.80
N PHE A 441 -6.70 5.75 9.72
CA PHE A 441 -7.58 6.92 9.73
C PHE A 441 -9.02 6.63 9.34
N GLY A 442 -9.34 5.41 8.89
CA GLY A 442 -10.70 4.99 8.55
C GLY A 442 -11.38 5.85 7.48
N LEU A 443 -10.62 6.28 6.46
CA LEU A 443 -11.08 7.21 5.43
C LEU A 443 -12.08 6.57 4.46
N SER A 444 -13.13 7.30 4.09
CA SER A 444 -14.05 6.90 3.01
C SER A 444 -13.39 7.09 1.64
N ARG A 445 -12.68 8.21 1.45
CA ARG A 445 -11.93 8.46 0.22
C ARG A 445 -10.55 9.03 0.52
N TYR A 446 -9.60 8.68 -0.34
CA TYR A 446 -8.34 9.41 -0.43
C TYR A 446 -7.85 9.52 -1.86
N ALA A 447 -7.08 10.57 -2.13
CA ALA A 447 -6.35 10.72 -3.36
C ALA A 447 -4.98 11.35 -3.12
N LEU A 448 -3.96 10.84 -3.81
CA LEU A 448 -2.65 11.46 -3.92
C LEU A 448 -2.35 11.70 -5.40
N PHE A 449 -2.14 12.96 -5.76
CA PHE A 449 -1.68 13.38 -7.08
C PHE A 449 -0.30 14.01 -6.96
N LEU A 450 0.56 13.77 -7.95
CA LEU A 450 1.87 14.42 -8.07
C LEU A 450 1.91 15.40 -9.24
N GLY A 451 2.75 16.41 -9.11
CA GLY A 451 2.95 17.45 -10.11
C GLY A 451 2.02 18.66 -9.94
N PRO A 452 2.29 19.74 -10.69
CA PRO A 452 1.53 20.98 -10.62
C PRO A 452 0.11 20.79 -11.17
N GLU A 453 -0.78 21.72 -10.85
CA GLU A 453 -2.23 21.65 -11.15
C GLU A 453 -2.57 21.20 -12.58
N ASN A 454 -1.88 21.73 -13.59
CA ASN A 454 -2.13 21.43 -15.00
C ASN A 454 -1.55 20.09 -15.49
N GLN A 455 -0.76 19.39 -14.66
CA GLN A 455 -0.06 18.14 -15.01
C GLN A 455 -0.19 17.07 -13.92
N ARG A 456 -1.23 17.17 -13.08
CA ARG A 456 -1.46 16.23 -11.97
C ARG A 456 -1.59 14.80 -12.47
N ARG A 457 -0.72 13.93 -11.95
CA ARG A 457 -0.75 12.48 -12.19
C ARG A 457 -1.21 11.76 -10.93
N PRO A 458 -2.25 10.89 -10.98
CA PRO A 458 -2.64 10.10 -9.82
C PRO A 458 -1.55 9.10 -9.46
N VAL A 459 -1.25 8.98 -8.17
CA VAL A 459 -0.40 7.92 -7.61
C VAL A 459 -1.26 6.87 -6.93
N SER A 460 -2.12 7.30 -6.00
CA SER A 460 -2.98 6.37 -5.26
C SER A 460 -4.36 6.96 -5.07
N LEU A 461 -5.38 6.12 -5.27
CA LEU A 461 -6.80 6.47 -5.18
C LEU A 461 -7.56 5.39 -4.41
N TRP A 462 -8.50 5.83 -3.57
CA TRP A 462 -9.42 5.00 -2.80
C TRP A 462 -10.81 5.63 -2.76
N GLY A 463 -11.84 4.84 -3.08
CA GLY A 463 -13.24 5.27 -3.04
C GLY A 463 -13.65 6.21 -4.20
N PHE A 464 -12.84 6.28 -5.26
CA PHE A 464 -13.13 7.04 -6.48
C PHE A 464 -13.23 6.12 -7.69
N ARG A 465 -14.28 6.30 -8.50
CA ARG A 465 -14.51 5.50 -9.71
C ARG A 465 -13.56 5.88 -10.83
N GLN A 466 -13.23 7.17 -10.92
CA GLN A 466 -12.35 7.74 -11.94
C GLN A 466 -11.49 8.84 -11.31
N SER A 467 -10.30 9.07 -11.86
CA SER A 467 -9.42 10.17 -11.43
C SER A 467 -10.06 11.55 -11.62
N THR A 468 -10.94 11.70 -12.61
CA THR A 468 -11.71 12.93 -12.88
C THR A 468 -12.67 13.28 -11.74
N GLU A 469 -13.25 12.29 -11.06
CA GLU A 469 -14.07 12.48 -9.85
C GLU A 469 -13.23 13.05 -8.72
N ALA A 470 -12.06 12.46 -8.46
CA ALA A 470 -11.13 12.94 -7.45
C ALA A 470 -10.63 14.36 -7.73
N LEU A 471 -10.33 14.69 -8.99
CA LEU A 471 -9.95 16.06 -9.41
C LEU A 471 -11.07 17.08 -9.17
N LYS A 472 -12.35 16.70 -9.33
CA LYS A 472 -13.48 17.58 -9.01
C LYS A 472 -13.56 17.84 -7.50
N CYS A 473 -13.43 16.81 -6.67
CA CYS A 473 -13.43 16.98 -5.21
C CYS A 473 -12.29 17.88 -4.72
N LEU A 474 -11.15 17.91 -5.44
CA LEU A 474 -10.07 18.85 -5.16
C LEU A 474 -10.44 20.30 -5.47
N SER A 475 -11.27 20.55 -6.49
CA SER A 475 -11.66 21.91 -6.92
C SER A 475 -12.80 22.53 -6.11
N GLU A 476 -13.51 21.74 -5.31
CA GLU A 476 -14.62 22.20 -4.47
C GLU A 476 -14.11 22.99 -3.26
N GLU A 477 -14.94 23.92 -2.76
CA GLU A 477 -14.66 24.66 -1.53
C GLU A 477 -14.46 23.72 -0.33
N SER A 478 -13.75 24.20 0.70
CA SER A 478 -13.39 23.40 1.88
C SER A 478 -14.61 22.82 2.59
N ARG A 479 -14.86 21.52 2.38
CA ARG A 479 -15.88 20.75 3.09
C ARG A 479 -15.40 20.35 4.50
N PRO A 480 -16.27 20.35 5.53
CA PRO A 480 -15.86 20.02 6.91
C PRO A 480 -15.39 18.57 7.07
N GLU A 481 -15.93 17.66 6.26
CA GLU A 481 -15.55 16.24 6.16
C GLU A 481 -14.30 15.97 5.32
N ALA A 482 -13.76 16.99 4.64
CA ALA A 482 -12.60 16.88 3.77
C ALA A 482 -11.35 17.55 4.36
N PHE A 483 -10.20 16.98 4.03
CA PHE A 483 -8.87 17.51 4.30
C PHE A 483 -8.09 17.54 2.98
N ARG A 484 -7.58 18.72 2.64
CA ARG A 484 -6.70 18.92 1.49
C ARG A 484 -5.38 19.50 1.99
N PHE A 485 -4.29 19.00 1.43
CA PHE A 485 -2.95 19.53 1.68
C PHE A 485 -2.19 19.68 0.36
N ASP A 486 -1.73 20.90 0.07
CA ASP A 486 -0.94 21.21 -1.12
C ASP A 486 0.55 20.94 -0.83
N LEU A 487 1.14 20.01 -1.57
CA LEU A 487 2.52 19.57 -1.40
C LEU A 487 3.46 20.55 -2.13
N GLY A 488 4.46 21.06 -1.42
CA GLY A 488 5.38 22.10 -1.89
C GLY A 488 4.91 23.52 -1.55
N GLY A 489 3.95 23.68 -0.63
CA GLY A 489 3.39 24.97 -0.21
C GLY A 489 2.34 25.56 -1.16
N ASP A 490 2.60 25.56 -2.47
CA ASP A 490 1.69 26.01 -3.54
C ASP A 490 1.09 24.83 -4.35
N GLY A 491 1.40 23.59 -3.96
CA GLY A 491 0.93 22.38 -4.64
C GLY A 491 1.76 21.99 -5.88
N HIS A 492 2.90 22.63 -6.13
CA HIS A 492 3.74 22.29 -7.30
C HIS A 492 4.30 20.86 -7.27
N LEU A 493 4.45 20.24 -6.08
CA LEU A 493 4.87 18.84 -5.95
C LEU A 493 3.68 17.88 -6.08
N GLY A 494 2.47 18.34 -5.76
CA GLY A 494 1.27 17.51 -5.77
C GLY A 494 0.21 17.98 -4.78
N VAL A 495 -0.80 17.15 -4.58
CA VAL A 495 -1.88 17.39 -3.62
C VAL A 495 -2.32 16.09 -2.98
N LEU A 496 -2.55 16.15 -1.67
CA LEU A 496 -3.11 15.07 -0.86
C LEU A 496 -4.55 15.43 -0.47
N TYR A 497 -5.44 14.46 -0.58
CA TYR A 497 -6.86 14.60 -0.25
C TYR A 497 -7.33 13.42 0.58
N PHE A 498 -8.02 13.72 1.69
CA PHE A 498 -8.70 12.78 2.56
C PHE A 498 -10.14 13.21 2.80
N GLU A 499 -11.06 12.25 2.90
CA GLU A 499 -12.47 12.48 3.17
C GLU A 499 -13.03 11.40 4.10
N LYS A 500 -13.96 11.82 4.95
CA LYS A 500 -14.79 10.98 5.81
C LYS A 500 -16.27 11.18 5.51
N MET A 501 -17.12 10.34 6.06
CA MET A 501 -18.58 10.53 6.01
C MET A 501 -19.07 11.60 6.99
N TYR A 502 -18.23 12.03 7.93
CA TYR A 502 -18.56 13.02 8.96
C TYR A 502 -17.48 14.11 9.08
N PRO A 503 -17.82 15.28 9.66
CA PRO A 503 -16.87 16.37 9.87
C PRO A 503 -15.60 15.93 10.61
N LEU A 504 -14.44 16.34 10.08
CA LEU A 504 -13.15 16.03 10.66
C LEU A 504 -12.92 16.82 11.96
N ARG A 505 -12.55 16.11 13.01
CA ARG A 505 -12.19 16.71 14.30
C ARG A 505 -10.81 17.37 14.21
N SER A 506 -10.58 18.40 15.03
CA SER A 506 -9.28 19.10 15.08
C SER A 506 -8.10 18.16 15.35
N ARG A 507 -8.33 17.10 16.14
CA ARG A 507 -7.34 16.05 16.41
C ARG A 507 -6.94 15.28 15.15
N GLU A 508 -7.91 14.87 14.35
CA GLU A 508 -7.69 14.13 13.10
C GLU A 508 -6.95 15.01 12.08
N ARG A 509 -7.37 16.27 11.94
CA ARG A 509 -6.70 17.23 11.05
C ARG A 509 -5.21 17.38 11.35
N ARG A 510 -4.81 17.40 12.62
CA ARG A 510 -3.39 17.46 13.03
C ARG A 510 -2.60 16.23 12.59
N LEU A 511 -3.15 15.03 12.78
CA LEU A 511 -2.50 13.78 12.35
C LEU A 511 -2.39 13.70 10.82
N TYR A 512 -3.41 14.17 10.11
CA TYR A 512 -3.40 14.21 8.64
C TYR A 512 -2.37 15.19 8.11
N GLU A 513 -2.19 16.34 8.78
CA GLU A 513 -1.14 17.30 8.46
C GLU A 513 0.26 16.72 8.68
N LEU A 514 0.48 15.99 9.77
CA LEU A 514 1.77 15.32 10.01
C LEU A 514 2.05 14.25 8.94
N PHE A 515 1.05 13.45 8.56
CA PHE A 515 1.16 12.51 7.45
C PHE A 515 1.50 13.23 6.13
N ALA A 516 0.81 14.33 5.83
CA ALA A 516 1.02 15.09 4.60
C ALA A 516 2.43 15.70 4.53
N ARG A 517 2.94 16.23 5.65
CA ARG A 517 4.31 16.74 5.75
C ARG A 517 5.35 15.65 5.55
N GLN A 518 5.16 14.46 6.09
CA GLN A 518 6.06 13.34 5.81
C GLN A 518 6.10 12.99 4.32
N VAL A 519 4.94 12.95 3.66
CA VAL A 519 4.84 12.74 2.20
C VAL A 519 5.59 13.84 1.44
N GLU A 520 5.42 15.10 1.84
CA GLU A 520 6.13 16.24 1.27
C GLU A 520 7.65 16.11 1.45
N GLU A 521 8.13 15.75 2.64
CA GLU A 521 9.54 15.56 2.94
C GLU A 521 10.19 14.50 2.04
N ILE A 522 9.50 13.37 1.81
CA ILE A 522 9.95 12.32 0.89
C ILE A 522 10.09 12.87 -0.53
N LEU A 523 9.08 13.62 -1.01
CA LEU A 523 9.10 14.21 -2.35
C LEU A 523 10.24 15.24 -2.52
N VAL A 524 10.45 16.08 -1.50
CA VAL A 524 11.54 17.06 -1.49
C VAL A 524 12.90 16.38 -1.48
N ALA A 525 13.09 15.35 -0.65
CA ALA A 525 14.33 14.58 -0.58
C ALA A 525 14.65 13.90 -1.93
N GLN A 526 13.65 13.30 -2.57
CA GLN A 526 13.79 12.65 -3.87
C GLN A 526 14.12 13.66 -4.98
N ARG A 527 13.47 14.83 -4.99
CA ARG A 527 13.79 15.90 -5.94
C ARG A 527 15.24 16.38 -5.78
N ARG A 528 15.69 16.63 -4.55
CA ARG A 528 17.09 17.00 -4.25
C ARG A 528 18.07 15.94 -4.72
N GLN A 529 17.75 14.65 -4.56
CA GLN A 529 18.59 13.55 -5.03
C GLN A 529 18.70 13.52 -6.56
N ARG A 530 17.58 13.70 -7.28
CA ARG A 530 17.57 13.78 -8.75
C ARG A 530 18.34 14.98 -9.28
N GLU A 531 18.18 16.15 -8.67
CA GLU A 531 18.94 17.36 -9.04
C GLU A 531 20.44 17.15 -8.83
N ARG A 532 20.84 16.55 -7.70
CA ARG A 532 22.26 16.20 -7.44
C ARG A 532 22.81 15.23 -8.48
N GLN A 533 22.04 14.22 -8.86
CA GLN A 533 22.46 13.23 -9.85
C GLN A 533 22.58 13.83 -11.26
N LYS A 534 21.68 14.74 -11.62
CA LYS A 534 21.75 15.49 -12.87
C LYS A 534 22.99 16.37 -12.93
N ILE A 535 23.28 17.13 -11.87
CA ILE A 535 24.49 17.97 -11.78
C ILE A 535 25.75 17.10 -11.89
N PHE A 536 25.77 15.93 -11.25
CA PHE A 536 26.90 15.01 -11.33
C PHE A 536 27.10 14.45 -12.75
N GLU A 537 26.01 14.09 -13.43
CA GLU A 537 26.08 13.60 -14.81
C GLU A 537 26.52 14.70 -15.80
N GLU A 538 25.97 15.91 -15.68
CA GLU A 538 26.40 17.07 -16.47
C GLU A 538 27.88 17.40 -16.24
N LEU A 539 28.35 17.29 -14.99
CA LEU A 539 29.77 17.46 -14.66
C LEU A 539 30.62 16.37 -15.32
N ARG A 540 30.21 15.10 -15.23
CA ARG A 540 30.91 13.96 -15.82
C ARG A 540 30.97 14.04 -17.34
N GLU A 541 29.87 14.43 -17.97
CA GLU A 541 29.79 14.61 -19.42
C GLU A 541 30.69 15.77 -19.86
N SER A 542 30.66 16.89 -19.14
CA SER A 542 31.56 18.03 -19.38
C SER A 542 33.03 17.64 -19.22
N GLU A 543 33.39 16.91 -18.16
CA GLU A 543 34.76 16.40 -17.95
C GLU A 543 35.19 15.48 -19.10
N SER A 544 34.32 14.57 -19.52
CA SER A 544 34.61 13.62 -20.60
C SER A 544 34.80 14.33 -21.94
N ARG A 545 33.95 15.32 -22.25
CA ARG A 545 34.08 16.16 -23.45
C ARG A 545 35.39 16.97 -23.43
N PHE A 546 35.73 17.59 -22.29
CA PHE A 546 36.98 18.32 -22.13
C PHE A 546 38.19 17.40 -22.33
N ARG A 547 38.21 16.24 -21.68
CA ARG A 547 39.28 15.24 -21.82
C ARG A 547 39.41 14.78 -23.27
N ALA A 548 38.31 14.49 -23.96
CA ALA A 548 38.35 14.08 -25.37
C ALA A 548 38.95 15.17 -26.28
N LEU A 549 38.55 16.44 -26.11
CA LEU A 549 39.08 17.56 -26.89
C LEU A 549 40.58 17.78 -26.66
N VAL A 550 41.02 17.68 -25.40
CA VAL A 550 42.43 17.91 -25.04
C VAL A 550 43.31 16.73 -25.45
N GLU A 551 42.88 15.48 -25.27
CA GLU A 551 43.67 14.29 -25.62
C GLU A 551 43.75 14.02 -27.13
N GLN A 552 42.72 14.41 -27.90
CA GLN A 552 42.73 14.30 -29.37
C GLN A 552 43.44 15.47 -30.08
N SER A 553 43.83 16.51 -29.33
CA SER A 553 44.56 17.65 -29.89
C SER A 553 45.89 17.20 -30.50
N LEU A 554 46.21 17.68 -31.69
CA LEU A 554 47.55 17.53 -32.29
C LEU A 554 48.58 18.47 -31.66
N VAL A 555 48.12 19.47 -30.90
CA VAL A 555 48.93 20.42 -30.14
C VAL A 555 49.16 19.86 -28.74
N GLY A 556 50.39 19.96 -28.24
CA GLY A 556 50.71 19.55 -26.88
C GLY A 556 50.13 20.52 -25.86
N VAL A 557 49.31 20.05 -24.93
CA VAL A 557 48.71 20.87 -23.86
C VAL A 557 49.34 20.47 -22.53
N TYR A 558 49.69 21.45 -21.71
CA TYR A 558 50.25 21.22 -20.39
C TYR A 558 49.68 22.20 -19.35
N MET A 559 49.71 21.78 -18.09
CA MET A 559 49.48 22.62 -16.93
C MET A 559 50.66 22.47 -15.97
N THR A 560 51.11 23.55 -15.34
CA THR A 560 52.24 23.54 -14.40
C THR A 560 52.07 24.58 -13.30
N ASP A 561 52.55 24.27 -12.10
CA ASP A 561 52.72 25.22 -11.00
C ASP A 561 54.09 25.94 -11.04
N GLY A 562 54.89 25.68 -12.08
CA GLY A 562 56.25 26.18 -12.29
C GLY A 562 57.35 25.26 -11.77
N ASN A 563 57.05 24.35 -10.85
CA ASN A 563 58.00 23.37 -10.35
C ASN A 563 57.82 22.02 -11.05
N TYR A 564 56.58 21.60 -11.29
CA TYR A 564 56.27 20.33 -11.93
C TYR A 564 55.11 20.50 -12.93
N PHE A 565 55.00 19.59 -13.89
CA PHE A 565 53.78 19.49 -14.68
C PHE A 565 52.66 18.88 -13.83
N LEU A 566 51.52 19.57 -13.75
CA LEU A 566 50.31 19.10 -13.07
C LEU A 566 49.43 18.24 -13.98
N TYR A 567 49.54 18.46 -15.28
CA TYR A 567 48.82 17.72 -16.32
C TYR A 567 49.55 17.91 -17.65
N VAL A 568 49.58 16.88 -18.48
CA VAL A 568 49.99 16.95 -19.88
C VAL A 568 49.08 16.04 -20.71
N ASN A 569 48.72 16.47 -21.92
CA ASN A 569 47.98 15.61 -22.83
C ASN A 569 48.91 14.63 -23.57
N ASP A 570 48.32 13.62 -24.19
CA ASP A 570 49.06 12.58 -24.92
C ASP A 570 49.90 13.15 -26.09
N ALA A 571 49.46 14.24 -26.72
CA ALA A 571 50.24 14.87 -27.79
C ALA A 571 51.54 15.50 -27.28
N PHE A 572 51.51 16.20 -26.15
CA PHE A 572 52.71 16.76 -25.54
C PHE A 572 53.66 15.66 -25.07
N ALA A 573 53.11 14.58 -24.51
CA ALA A 573 53.87 13.39 -24.13
C ALA A 573 54.59 12.77 -25.33
N ARG A 574 53.88 12.55 -26.45
CA ARG A 574 54.46 12.06 -27.71
C ARG A 574 55.52 13.00 -28.28
N MET A 575 55.24 14.31 -28.31
CA MET A 575 56.18 15.34 -28.78
C MET A 575 57.50 15.32 -28.01
N CYS A 576 57.44 15.20 -26.68
CA CYS A 576 58.62 15.18 -25.83
C CYS A 576 59.30 13.79 -25.77
N GLU A 577 58.68 12.75 -26.32
CA GLU A 577 59.11 11.34 -26.26
C GLU A 577 59.16 10.79 -24.82
N TYR A 578 58.25 11.27 -23.96
CA TYR A 578 58.07 10.80 -22.58
C TYR A 578 56.64 10.27 -22.38
N SER A 579 56.41 9.45 -21.35
CA SER A 579 55.05 9.19 -20.88
C SER A 579 54.51 10.36 -20.06
N SER A 580 53.19 10.52 -20.00
CA SER A 580 52.55 11.56 -19.18
C SER A 580 52.99 11.50 -17.71
N LYS A 581 53.05 10.29 -17.12
CA LYS A 581 53.53 10.08 -15.74
C LYS A 581 54.98 10.50 -15.51
N GLU A 582 55.86 10.26 -16.49
CA GLU A 582 57.27 10.71 -16.40
C GLU A 582 57.36 12.24 -16.47
N LEU A 583 56.50 12.88 -17.27
CA LEU A 583 56.44 14.34 -17.38
C LEU A 583 55.88 15.01 -16.13
N GLU A 584 54.87 14.43 -15.48
CA GLU A 584 54.31 14.95 -14.22
C GLU A 584 55.37 15.05 -13.09
N SER A 585 56.45 14.27 -13.19
CA SER A 585 57.56 14.29 -12.22
C SER A 585 58.73 15.19 -12.64
N LYS A 586 58.60 15.95 -13.74
CA LYS A 586 59.66 16.81 -14.29
C LYS A 586 59.31 18.29 -14.16
N ALA A 587 60.34 19.11 -13.99
CA ALA A 587 60.17 20.55 -14.08
C ALA A 587 60.10 20.97 -15.56
N PRO A 588 59.23 21.93 -15.94
CA PRO A 588 59.17 22.40 -17.32
C PRO A 588 60.53 22.85 -17.88
N ILE A 589 61.40 23.40 -17.02
CA ILE A 589 62.73 23.88 -17.41
C ILE A 589 63.69 22.77 -17.84
N ASP A 590 63.48 21.54 -17.38
CA ASP A 590 64.36 20.40 -17.67
C ASP A 590 64.28 20.01 -19.15
N LEU A 591 63.12 20.24 -19.78
CA LEU A 591 62.88 19.97 -21.19
C LEU A 591 63.38 21.10 -22.10
N VAL A 592 63.65 22.30 -21.57
CA VAL A 592 64.03 23.47 -22.37
C VAL A 592 65.52 23.44 -22.72
N HIS A 593 65.86 23.79 -23.96
CA HIS A 593 67.23 23.90 -24.44
C HIS A 593 68.04 24.90 -23.59
N PRO A 594 69.31 24.62 -23.22
CA PRO A 594 70.11 25.45 -22.30
C PRO A 594 70.09 26.95 -22.58
N ASP A 595 70.21 27.34 -23.85
CA ASP A 595 70.20 28.75 -24.28
C ASP A 595 68.88 29.47 -23.97
N ASP A 596 67.76 28.74 -23.97
CA ASP A 596 66.42 29.33 -23.85
C ASP A 596 65.94 29.31 -22.37
N ARG A 597 66.62 28.57 -21.49
CA ARG A 597 66.23 28.37 -20.08
C ARG A 597 66.09 29.67 -19.30
N THR A 598 67.01 30.61 -19.47
CA THR A 598 66.97 31.90 -18.74
C THR A 598 65.69 32.67 -19.06
N THR A 599 65.31 32.69 -20.33
CA THR A 599 64.08 33.34 -20.81
C THR A 599 62.84 32.62 -20.29
N VAL A 600 62.76 31.30 -20.44
CA VAL A 600 61.61 30.50 -19.98
C VAL A 600 61.42 30.61 -18.45
N CYS A 601 62.48 30.50 -17.66
CA CYS A 601 62.44 30.66 -16.20
C CYS A 601 61.90 32.04 -15.79
N SER A 602 62.35 33.10 -16.47
CA SER A 602 61.87 34.46 -16.22
C SER A 602 60.37 34.58 -16.49
N LEU A 603 59.89 34.00 -17.59
CA LEU A 603 58.49 34.02 -17.98
C LEU A 603 57.60 33.21 -17.02
N ILE A 604 58.02 32.02 -16.59
CA ILE A 604 57.31 31.22 -15.57
C ILE A 604 57.18 32.01 -14.26
N ARG A 605 58.28 32.61 -13.77
CA ARG A 605 58.27 33.43 -12.55
C ARG A 605 57.35 34.63 -12.66
N LYS A 606 57.42 35.39 -13.77
CA LYS A 606 56.53 36.54 -14.03
C LYS A 606 55.06 36.10 -14.09
N GLY A 607 54.77 34.97 -14.74
CA GLY A 607 53.43 34.39 -14.79
C GLY A 607 52.87 34.08 -13.41
N LEU A 608 53.62 33.35 -12.58
CA LEU A 608 53.21 32.98 -11.22
C LEU A 608 53.13 34.18 -10.26
N ARG A 609 53.92 35.24 -10.47
CA ARG A 609 53.75 36.50 -9.72
C ARG A 609 52.54 37.31 -10.19
N GLY A 610 51.98 37.02 -11.35
CA GLY A 610 50.85 37.75 -11.95
C GLY A 610 51.30 38.97 -12.75
N GLU A 611 52.58 39.07 -13.09
CA GLU A 611 53.19 40.16 -13.86
C GLU A 611 53.04 39.94 -15.38
N ALA A 612 52.69 38.72 -15.81
CA ALA A 612 52.41 38.38 -17.21
C ALA A 612 51.22 37.41 -17.27
N HIS A 613 50.13 37.82 -17.92
CA HIS A 613 48.90 37.03 -17.98
C HIS A 613 48.83 36.10 -19.19
N VAL A 614 49.39 36.51 -20.33
CA VAL A 614 49.47 35.73 -21.56
C VAL A 614 50.90 35.85 -22.10
N VAL A 615 51.49 34.73 -22.47
CA VAL A 615 52.86 34.65 -22.97
C VAL A 615 52.83 33.85 -24.27
N HIS A 616 53.43 34.44 -25.32
CA HIS A 616 53.59 33.81 -26.62
C HIS A 616 55.01 34.03 -27.10
N PHE A 617 55.78 32.95 -27.27
CA PHE A 617 57.17 33.03 -27.73
C PHE A 617 57.66 31.69 -28.31
N PRO A 618 58.59 31.73 -29.26
CA PRO A 618 59.30 30.54 -29.73
C PRO A 618 60.39 30.13 -28.73
N PHE A 619 60.61 28.84 -28.59
CA PHE A 619 61.65 28.23 -27.75
C PHE A 619 61.98 26.82 -28.23
N ARG A 620 63.12 26.29 -27.83
CA ARG A 620 63.53 24.92 -28.17
C ARG A 620 63.37 23.99 -26.97
N ILE A 621 62.88 22.79 -27.24
CA ILE A 621 62.88 21.70 -26.27
C ILE A 621 63.79 20.56 -26.71
N ILE A 622 64.29 19.81 -25.73
CA ILE A 622 65.11 18.61 -25.92
C ILE A 622 64.25 17.40 -25.54
N THR A 623 63.98 16.52 -26.52
CA THR A 623 63.21 15.30 -26.28
C THR A 623 64.01 14.28 -25.47
N ARG A 624 63.36 13.19 -25.03
CA ARG A 624 64.03 12.08 -24.31
C ARG A 624 65.27 11.54 -25.02
N ASN A 625 65.25 11.43 -26.35
CA ASN A 625 66.37 10.91 -27.14
C ASN A 625 67.40 11.99 -27.54
N GLY A 626 67.30 13.21 -27.00
CA GLY A 626 68.24 14.30 -27.27
C GLY A 626 67.98 15.07 -28.57
N ARG A 627 66.85 14.83 -29.25
CA ARG A 627 66.46 15.61 -30.43
C ARG A 627 66.05 17.02 -30.00
N ILE A 628 66.52 18.03 -30.73
CA ILE A 628 66.07 19.41 -30.57
C ILE A 628 64.81 19.61 -31.40
N MET A 629 63.75 20.10 -30.76
CA MET A 629 62.48 20.45 -31.39
C MET A 629 62.21 21.94 -31.20
N HIS A 630 61.91 22.62 -32.30
CA HIS A 630 61.59 24.04 -32.31
C HIS A 630 60.10 24.20 -32.08
N CYS A 631 59.75 24.89 -31.00
CA CYS A 631 58.39 24.96 -30.49
C CYS A 631 57.93 26.41 -30.39
N GLU A 632 56.63 26.61 -30.55
CA GLU A 632 55.96 27.85 -30.20
C GLU A 632 54.95 27.57 -29.09
N THR A 633 55.01 28.33 -27.99
CA THR A 633 54.11 28.15 -26.86
C THR A 633 53.16 29.32 -26.70
N PHE A 634 51.90 29.01 -26.44
CA PHE A 634 50.89 29.95 -25.97
C PHE A 634 50.51 29.57 -24.55
N ALA A 635 50.87 30.39 -23.57
CA ALA A 635 50.62 30.10 -22.16
C ALA A 635 49.83 31.22 -21.48
N ARG A 636 48.94 30.84 -20.56
CA ARG A 636 48.15 31.73 -19.72
C ARG A 636 48.22 31.30 -18.27
N THR A 637 48.30 32.26 -17.36
CA THR A 637 48.21 31.98 -15.92
C THR A 637 46.76 32.10 -15.46
N LEU A 638 46.26 31.06 -14.77
CA LEU A 638 44.93 30.98 -14.19
C LEU A 638 45.03 30.70 -12.68
N ASN A 639 43.96 31.03 -11.94
CA ASN A 639 43.83 30.60 -10.54
C ASN A 639 42.87 29.40 -10.49
N ILE A 640 43.40 28.23 -10.18
CA ILE A 640 42.63 26.97 -10.14
C ILE A 640 42.79 26.40 -8.73
N GLY A 641 41.66 26.24 -8.02
CA GLY A 641 41.66 25.72 -6.64
C GLY A 641 42.43 26.60 -5.64
N GLY A 642 42.51 27.91 -5.87
CA GLY A 642 43.28 28.84 -5.02
C GLY A 642 44.79 28.86 -5.30
N ARG A 643 45.28 28.08 -6.27
CA ARG A 643 46.68 28.04 -6.70
C ARG A 643 46.84 28.67 -8.08
N LYS A 644 47.86 29.53 -8.23
CA LYS A 644 48.24 30.06 -9.55
C LYS A 644 48.88 28.94 -10.36
N THR A 645 48.28 28.66 -11.51
CA THR A 645 48.65 27.56 -12.41
C THR A 645 48.81 28.12 -13.81
N ILE A 646 49.89 27.76 -14.49
CA ILE A 646 50.09 28.10 -15.91
C ILE A 646 49.51 26.98 -16.75
N ILE A 647 48.60 27.30 -17.66
CA ILE A 647 48.15 26.40 -18.73
C ILE A 647 48.79 26.86 -20.04
N GLY A 648 49.39 25.94 -20.79
CA GLY A 648 50.03 26.26 -22.06
C GLY A 648 49.76 25.23 -23.14
N SER A 649 49.89 25.68 -24.39
CA SER A 649 49.81 24.86 -25.58
C SER A 649 51.11 25.02 -26.38
N VAL A 650 51.68 23.91 -26.85
CA VAL A 650 52.98 23.82 -27.53
C VAL A 650 52.76 23.22 -28.91
N VAL A 651 53.17 23.95 -29.94
CA VAL A 651 53.13 23.51 -31.34
C VAL A 651 54.56 23.25 -31.81
N ASP A 652 54.82 22.07 -32.40
CA ASP A 652 56.07 21.78 -33.09
C ASP A 652 56.12 22.52 -34.43
N ARG A 653 57.13 23.36 -34.61
CA ARG A 653 57.39 24.13 -35.84
C ARG A 653 58.70 23.74 -36.52
N THR A 654 59.32 22.63 -36.12
CA THR A 654 60.63 22.19 -36.64
C THR A 654 60.63 22.00 -38.16
N GLU A 655 59.59 21.41 -38.73
CA GLU A 655 59.49 21.22 -40.18
C GLU A 655 59.22 22.54 -40.92
N GLN A 656 58.39 23.40 -40.34
CA GLN A 656 58.10 24.72 -40.89
C GLN A 656 59.36 25.60 -40.91
N GLU A 657 60.11 25.66 -39.81
CA GLU A 657 61.36 26.42 -39.77
C GLU A 657 62.38 25.88 -40.76
N ARG A 658 62.49 24.56 -40.90
CA ARG A 658 63.38 23.95 -41.90
C ARG A 658 63.00 24.33 -43.33
N LEU A 659 61.70 24.34 -43.65
CA LEU A 659 61.20 24.75 -44.96
C LEU A 659 61.38 26.26 -45.21
N GLU A 660 61.10 27.10 -44.22
CA GLU A 660 61.33 28.55 -44.30
C GLU A 660 62.82 28.86 -44.47
N GLU A 661 63.70 28.13 -43.79
CA GLU A 661 65.15 28.29 -43.94
C GLU A 661 65.64 27.79 -45.31
N GLN A 662 65.05 26.71 -45.85
CA GLN A 662 65.31 26.25 -47.22
C GLN A 662 64.85 27.27 -48.27
N VAL A 663 63.66 27.85 -48.12
CA VAL A 663 63.15 28.91 -49.00
C VAL A 663 64.02 30.16 -48.88
N ARG A 664 64.44 30.54 -47.66
CA ARG A 664 65.32 31.69 -47.43
C ARG A 664 66.74 31.48 -48.01
N ARG A 665 67.21 30.23 -48.04
CA ARG A 665 68.47 29.86 -48.70
C ARG A 665 68.31 29.81 -50.22
N GLY A 666 67.16 29.37 -50.75
CA GLY A 666 66.83 29.40 -52.18
C GLY A 666 66.71 30.82 -52.74
N GLN A 667 66.00 31.71 -52.06
CA GLN A 667 65.87 33.13 -52.43
C GLN A 667 67.19 33.90 -52.35
N LYS A 668 68.15 33.43 -51.55
CA LYS A 668 69.53 33.97 -51.49
C LYS A 668 70.46 33.39 -52.57
N MET A 669 70.03 32.37 -53.31
CA MET A 669 70.77 31.80 -54.45
C MET A 669 70.22 32.27 -55.81
N GLU A 670 69.00 32.84 -55.86
CA GLU A 670 68.39 33.45 -57.05
C GLU A 670 68.54 34.99 -57.13
N ALA A 671 69.15 35.62 -56.11
CA ALA A 671 69.54 37.04 -56.10
C ALA A 671 71.05 37.16 -56.15
#